data_AF-M1D3A4-F1
#
_entry.id   AF-M1D3A4-F1
#
_cell.length_a   1.000
_cell.length_b   1.000
_cell.length_c   1.000
_cell.angle_alpha   90.00
_cell.angle_beta   90.00
_cell.angle_gamma   90.00
#
_symmetry.space_group_name_H-M   'P 1'
#
loop_
_entity.id
_entity.type
_entity.pdbx_description
1 polymer ?
#
loop_
_entity_poly.entity_id
_entity_poly.type
_entity_poly.pdbx_seq_one_letter_code
_entity_poly.pdbx_strand_id
1 'polypeptide(L)'
;MGKTIQVYGFPDLLSAEVVKSFLEKHTGYGTVCALEVKQSKGGSRAFAKVQFVDNISADKIINLASKRLYFGSSYLKAREMETDLVQLWEYVDHMDGITLNFGCQISDDKFAVLGSTEVSIKFGIGLKKFFFFLSSGSADYKLQLSYENIWQVVLHRPYGQNAQFLLIQLFGAPRIYKRLENSCYSFFKETPDDQWVRTTDFAPSWIGLSSSLCLQFRRGVHLPNFQESFFHYAERENNITLQTGFTFFVSQKSALVPNVQPPEGIAIPYKILFKISSLVQHGCIPGPALNVYFFRLVDPQRRNVACIEQALEKLYYLKECCYDPVRWLTEQYDGYLKGRQPPKSPSINLDDGLVYVRRVLVTPCKVYFCGPEVNVSNRVLRNYSEDIDNFLRVSFVDEEWEKLYSTDLLPKASTGNGIRTNIYERILSTLRKGFVIGDKKFEFLAFSSSQLRDNSVWMFASRPGLTAIDIRTWMGDFSQIKNVAKYAARLGQSFGSSTETLSVLRHEIEVIPDVKVHGTSYVFSDGIGKISADFARRVASKCGLQHTPSAFQIRYGGYKGVVAVDPYSSMKLSLRKSMSKYESDNNKLDVLGWSKYQPCYLNRQLVTLLSTLGVKDDVLEQKQKEAVDQLDAILHDSLKAQEALELMSPGENTNILKAMLNCGYMPDAEPFLSMMLQTFRASKLLDLRTKSRIFIPNGRLMMGCLDESRTLEYGQVFVQFTGSGHREFSEDLHPFNNSRSTNCNFILKGNVVVAKNPCLHPGDIRVLRAVDVPALHHMVDCVVFPQKGKRPHPNECSGSDLDGDIYFVCWDQDMIPPRQVQAMEYPPAPSIQLDHDVTIEVPLVSNN
;
A
#
# COMPACT_ATOMS: atom_id res chain seq x y z
N MET A 1 -34.91 12.53 -0.92
CA MET A 1 -34.88 11.77 0.36
C MET A 1 -35.81 12.42 1.36
N GLY A 2 -36.41 11.63 2.25
CA GLY A 2 -37.25 12.12 3.34
C GLY A 2 -36.45 12.44 4.61
N LYS A 3 -37.00 13.32 5.46
CA LYS A 3 -36.42 13.72 6.75
C LYS A 3 -36.23 12.55 7.73
N THR A 4 -35.23 12.71 8.59
CA THR A 4 -35.04 11.87 9.79
C THR A 4 -35.59 12.56 11.03
N ILE A 5 -36.35 11.82 11.85
CA ILE A 5 -36.95 12.32 13.09
C ILE A 5 -36.60 11.41 14.28
N GLN A 6 -36.60 11.99 15.48
CA GLN A 6 -36.54 11.25 16.72
C GLN A 6 -37.93 11.24 17.38
N VAL A 7 -38.48 10.05 17.61
CA VAL A 7 -39.73 9.82 18.33
C VAL A 7 -39.40 9.31 19.74
N TYR A 8 -39.68 10.11 20.76
CA TYR A 8 -39.38 9.84 22.16
C TYR A 8 -40.66 9.51 22.94
N GLY A 9 -40.58 8.58 23.89
CA GLY A 9 -41.62 8.35 24.89
C GLY A 9 -42.21 6.95 24.90
N PHE A 10 -41.59 5.98 24.21
CA PHE A 10 -41.98 4.58 24.30
C PHE A 10 -41.76 4.04 25.72
N PRO A 11 -42.66 3.19 26.24
CA PRO A 11 -42.62 2.74 27.63
C PRO A 11 -41.36 1.93 27.94
N ASP A 12 -40.95 1.07 27.00
CA ASP A 12 -39.81 0.15 27.11
C ASP A 12 -39.03 0.10 25.79
N LEU A 13 -37.91 -0.63 25.77
CA LEU A 13 -37.14 -0.89 24.56
C LEU A 13 -37.90 -1.87 23.64
N LEU A 14 -38.65 -1.32 22.69
CA LEU A 14 -39.47 -2.07 21.73
C LEU A 14 -38.68 -2.51 20.51
N SER A 15 -39.08 -3.62 19.88
CA SER A 15 -38.49 -4.03 18.61
C SER A 15 -38.78 -3.01 17.51
N ALA A 16 -37.86 -2.91 16.55
CA ALA A 16 -38.00 -1.99 15.43
C ALA A 16 -39.27 -2.28 14.61
N GLU A 17 -39.67 -3.54 14.46
CA GLU A 17 -40.87 -3.91 13.70
C GLU A 17 -42.16 -3.40 14.35
N VAL A 18 -42.22 -3.41 15.70
CA VAL A 18 -43.36 -2.87 16.45
C VAL A 18 -43.47 -1.36 16.26
N VAL A 19 -42.34 -0.64 16.34
CA VAL A 19 -42.33 0.81 16.14
C VAL A 19 -42.63 1.16 14.68
N LYS A 20 -42.04 0.45 13.71
CA LYS A 20 -42.31 0.60 12.29
C LYS A 20 -43.79 0.42 11.97
N SER A 21 -44.38 -0.70 12.38
CA SER A 21 -45.80 -1.00 12.16
C SER A 21 -46.71 0.07 12.74
N PHE A 22 -46.37 0.60 13.93
CA PHE A 22 -47.11 1.69 14.56
C PHE A 22 -47.04 3.00 13.75
N LEU A 23 -45.85 3.38 13.28
CA LEU A 23 -45.68 4.61 12.51
C LEU A 23 -46.32 4.51 11.11
N GLU A 24 -46.12 3.39 10.42
CA GLU A 24 -46.68 3.12 9.09
C GLU A 24 -48.21 3.03 9.10
N LYS A 25 -48.85 2.70 10.23
CA LYS A 25 -50.31 2.83 10.38
C LYS A 25 -50.80 4.26 10.15
N HIS A 26 -49.97 5.26 10.43
CA HIS A 26 -50.30 6.67 10.28
C HIS A 26 -49.80 7.26 8.97
N THR A 27 -48.63 6.83 8.48
CA THR A 27 -48.00 7.39 7.28
C THR A 27 -48.29 6.61 6.00
N GLY A 28 -48.67 5.33 6.11
CA GLY A 28 -48.83 4.41 4.99
C GLY A 28 -47.76 3.32 5.01
N TYR A 29 -48.10 2.13 4.48
CA TYR A 29 -47.17 1.01 4.41
C TYR A 29 -45.95 1.32 3.52
N GLY A 30 -44.74 0.98 3.98
CA GLY A 30 -43.50 1.17 3.23
C GLY A 30 -42.91 2.58 3.27
N THR A 31 -43.42 3.45 4.17
CA THR A 31 -42.96 4.85 4.31
C THR A 31 -41.74 5.00 5.20
N VAL A 32 -41.40 4.00 6.04
CA VAL A 32 -40.20 4.01 6.89
C VAL A 32 -39.02 3.40 6.12
N CYS A 33 -37.93 4.16 5.97
CA CYS A 33 -36.69 3.71 5.32
C CYS A 33 -35.69 3.10 6.29
N ALA A 34 -35.50 3.73 7.45
CA ALA A 34 -34.57 3.26 8.47
C ALA A 34 -35.11 3.60 9.85
N LEU A 35 -34.87 2.74 10.82
CA LEU A 35 -35.37 2.88 12.17
C LEU A 35 -34.41 2.23 13.17
N GLU A 36 -34.05 2.97 14.22
CA GLU A 36 -33.29 2.44 15.36
C GLU A 36 -33.97 2.81 16.66
N VAL A 37 -34.22 1.82 17.53
CA VAL A 37 -34.78 2.01 18.86
C VAL A 37 -33.66 1.94 19.90
N LYS A 38 -33.57 2.94 20.78
CA LYS A 38 -32.54 3.04 21.81
C LYS A 38 -33.15 3.39 23.17
N GLN A 39 -32.51 2.89 24.22
CA GLN A 39 -32.85 3.26 25.60
C GLN A 39 -32.35 4.69 25.89
N SER A 40 -33.14 5.49 26.61
CA SER A 40 -32.70 6.80 27.06
C SER A 40 -31.64 6.68 28.16
N LYS A 41 -30.60 7.52 28.12
CA LYS A 41 -29.58 7.57 29.18
C LYS A 41 -30.21 8.18 30.44
N GLY A 42 -30.45 7.35 31.46
CA GLY A 42 -30.94 7.80 32.77
C GLY A 42 -32.47 7.74 32.97
N GLY A 43 -33.23 7.02 32.14
CA GLY A 43 -34.68 6.83 32.33
C GLY A 43 -35.21 5.50 31.80
N SER A 44 -36.42 5.11 32.21
CA SER A 44 -37.07 3.86 31.78
C SER A 44 -37.61 3.91 30.34
N ARG A 45 -37.82 5.11 29.78
CA ARG A 45 -38.40 5.28 28.44
C ARG A 45 -37.38 5.13 27.32
N ALA A 46 -37.84 4.58 26.20
CA ALA A 46 -37.07 4.46 24.96
C ALA A 46 -37.46 5.54 23.93
N PHE A 47 -36.60 5.68 22.93
CA PHE A 47 -36.84 6.51 21.76
C PHE A 47 -36.47 5.78 20.48
N ALA A 48 -37.10 6.14 19.38
CA ALA A 48 -36.78 5.68 18.05
C ALA A 48 -36.22 6.84 17.21
N LYS A 49 -35.15 6.60 16.48
CA LYS A 49 -34.74 7.43 15.35
C LYS A 49 -35.35 6.81 14.10
N VAL A 50 -35.98 7.60 13.25
CA VAL A 50 -36.76 7.11 12.11
C VAL A 50 -36.54 8.01 10.91
N GLN A 51 -36.08 7.43 9.80
CA GLN A 51 -35.95 8.10 8.51
C GLN A 51 -37.07 7.64 7.58
N PHE A 52 -37.76 8.59 6.95
CA PHE A 52 -38.87 8.32 6.05
C PHE A 52 -38.46 8.41 4.57
N VAL A 53 -39.25 7.81 3.68
CA VAL A 53 -39.04 7.89 2.22
C VAL A 53 -39.20 9.34 1.72
N ASP A 54 -40.12 10.09 2.33
CA ASP A 54 -40.51 11.43 1.92
C ASP A 54 -40.72 12.36 3.15
N ASN A 55 -40.68 13.67 2.91
CA ASN A 55 -40.82 14.68 3.98
C ASN A 55 -42.25 14.73 4.54
N ILE A 56 -43.27 14.42 3.74
CA ILE A 56 -44.68 14.50 4.12
C ILE A 56 -44.96 13.50 5.25
N SER A 57 -44.44 12.28 5.13
CA SER A 57 -44.54 11.22 6.13
C SER A 57 -43.91 11.64 7.48
N ALA A 58 -42.71 12.22 7.45
CA ALA A 58 -42.04 12.70 8.67
C ALA A 58 -42.81 13.86 9.33
N ASP A 59 -43.21 14.86 8.55
CA ASP A 59 -43.95 16.03 9.04
C ASP A 59 -45.32 15.62 9.61
N LYS A 60 -45.96 14.59 9.05
CA LYS A 60 -47.22 14.01 9.56
C LYS A 60 -47.06 13.45 10.97
N ILE A 61 -45.99 12.70 11.23
CA ILE A 61 -45.72 12.16 12.58
C ILE A 61 -45.40 13.28 13.57
N ILE A 62 -44.63 14.31 13.16
CA ILE A 62 -44.35 15.47 14.01
C ILE A 62 -45.65 16.18 14.40
N ASN A 63 -46.54 16.43 13.42
CA ASN A 63 -47.83 17.08 13.66
C ASN A 63 -48.72 16.25 14.59
N LEU A 64 -48.82 14.94 14.36
CA LEU A 64 -49.57 14.03 15.24
C LEU A 64 -49.01 14.02 16.67
N ALA A 65 -47.69 13.99 16.83
CA ALA A 65 -47.05 14.05 18.14
C ALA A 65 -47.30 15.38 18.87
N SER A 66 -47.47 16.50 18.15
CA SER A 66 -47.87 17.78 18.75
C SER A 66 -49.34 17.79 19.22
N LYS A 67 -50.19 16.97 18.59
CA LYS A 67 -51.64 16.83 18.88
C LYS A 67 -51.98 15.64 19.77
N ARG A 68 -51.00 15.12 20.52
CA ARG A 68 -51.10 13.96 21.43
C ARG A 68 -51.18 12.59 20.74
N LEU A 69 -50.10 12.18 20.08
CA LEU A 69 -49.92 10.81 19.59
C LEU A 69 -49.59 9.86 20.75
N TYR A 70 -50.32 8.75 20.86
CA TYR A 70 -50.13 7.74 21.92
C TYR A 70 -49.68 6.39 21.36
N PHE A 71 -48.76 5.74 22.08
CA PHE A 71 -48.43 4.33 21.94
C PHE A 71 -48.85 3.60 23.21
N GLY A 72 -49.95 2.83 23.15
CA GLY A 72 -50.60 2.30 24.36
C GLY A 72 -51.04 3.44 25.29
N SER A 73 -50.59 3.41 26.54
CA SER A 73 -50.81 4.48 27.53
C SER A 73 -49.74 5.59 27.50
N SER A 74 -48.71 5.46 26.64
CA SER A 74 -47.56 6.36 26.63
C SER A 74 -47.70 7.45 25.57
N TYR A 75 -47.53 8.70 25.99
CA TYR A 75 -47.50 9.87 25.11
C TYR A 75 -46.16 9.99 24.37
N LEU A 76 -46.21 10.17 23.05
CA LEU A 76 -45.02 10.33 22.20
C LEU A 76 -44.76 11.80 21.84
N LYS A 77 -43.47 12.17 21.82
CA LYS A 77 -42.96 13.43 21.29
C LYS A 77 -42.10 13.15 20.06
N ALA A 78 -42.17 13.96 19.03
CA ALA A 78 -41.32 13.83 17.84
C ALA A 78 -40.59 15.15 17.54
N ARG A 79 -39.34 15.05 17.10
CA ARG A 79 -38.53 16.20 16.63
C ARG A 79 -37.70 15.81 15.41
N GLU A 80 -37.42 16.77 14.54
CA GLU A 80 -36.51 16.59 13.41
C GLU A 80 -35.07 16.42 13.88
N MET A 81 -34.28 15.66 13.13
CA MET A 81 -32.84 15.46 13.34
C MET A 81 -32.04 16.04 12.19
N GLU A 82 -30.88 16.63 12.50
CA GLU A 82 -29.95 17.17 11.49
C GLU A 82 -29.13 16.08 10.78
N THR A 83 -29.16 14.85 11.30
CA THR A 83 -28.37 13.72 10.80
C THR A 83 -29.27 12.58 10.36
N ASP A 84 -29.06 12.11 9.14
CA ASP A 84 -29.76 10.96 8.60
C ASP A 84 -29.19 9.64 9.14
N LEU A 85 -30.04 8.60 9.16
CA LEU A 85 -29.63 7.25 9.57
C LEU A 85 -28.89 6.52 8.46
N VAL A 86 -29.32 6.71 7.20
CA VAL A 86 -28.75 6.08 6.02
C VAL A 86 -28.73 7.04 4.84
N GLN A 87 -27.68 6.93 4.01
CA GLN A 87 -27.67 7.49 2.67
C GLN A 87 -28.22 6.44 1.70
N LEU A 88 -29.37 6.74 1.07
CA LEU A 88 -29.94 5.88 0.02
C LEU A 88 -29.21 6.16 -1.30
N TRP A 89 -28.72 5.12 -1.95
CA TRP A 89 -28.10 5.24 -3.27
C TRP A 89 -29.20 5.14 -4.33
N GLU A 90 -29.22 6.08 -5.29
CA GLU A 90 -30.01 5.91 -6.50
C GLU A 90 -29.28 4.93 -7.43
N TYR A 91 -29.61 3.64 -7.32
CA TYR A 91 -29.17 2.64 -8.28
C TYR A 91 -29.92 2.88 -9.60
N VAL A 92 -29.18 2.92 -10.72
CA VAL A 92 -29.77 3.20 -12.05
C VAL A 92 -30.59 2.01 -12.52
N ASP A 93 -30.08 0.78 -12.30
CA ASP A 93 -30.74 -0.45 -12.73
C ASP A 93 -30.77 -1.51 -11.62
N HIS A 94 -31.88 -2.25 -11.56
CA HIS A 94 -32.12 -3.35 -10.62
C HIS A 94 -32.72 -4.55 -11.34
N MET A 95 -32.14 -5.73 -11.13
CA MET A 95 -32.62 -6.99 -11.70
C MET A 95 -32.70 -8.07 -10.62
N ASP A 96 -33.87 -8.68 -10.47
CA ASP A 96 -34.11 -9.77 -9.52
C ASP A 96 -34.21 -11.14 -10.20
N GLY A 97 -33.92 -12.19 -9.44
CA GLY A 97 -34.15 -13.57 -9.83
C GLY A 97 -33.23 -14.07 -10.95
N ILE A 98 -32.01 -13.53 -11.00
CA ILE A 98 -30.97 -13.89 -11.97
C ILE A 98 -30.12 -15.01 -11.39
N THR A 99 -29.81 -16.04 -12.18
CA THR A 99 -28.89 -17.09 -11.75
C THR A 99 -27.46 -16.67 -12.05
N LEU A 100 -26.64 -16.52 -11.01
CA LEU A 100 -25.21 -16.28 -11.10
C LEU A 100 -24.48 -17.62 -11.00
N ASN A 101 -23.74 -17.96 -12.07
CA ASN A 101 -22.89 -19.14 -12.13
C ASN A 101 -21.43 -18.73 -11.95
N PHE A 102 -20.78 -19.32 -10.96
CA PHE A 102 -19.35 -19.19 -10.69
C PHE A 102 -18.58 -20.26 -11.47
N GLY A 103 -17.49 -19.89 -12.14
CA GLY A 103 -16.68 -20.86 -12.84
C GLY A 103 -15.63 -20.29 -13.78
N CYS A 104 -15.40 -21.01 -14.87
CA CYS A 104 -14.47 -20.59 -15.91
C CYS A 104 -14.97 -20.99 -17.29
N GLN A 105 -14.67 -20.16 -18.28
CA GLN A 105 -14.89 -20.51 -19.67
C GLN A 105 -13.85 -21.55 -20.12
N ILE A 106 -14.29 -22.60 -20.81
CA ILE A 106 -13.43 -23.70 -21.28
C ILE A 106 -13.38 -23.81 -22.82
N SER A 107 -14.27 -23.12 -23.53
CA SER A 107 -14.23 -22.85 -24.97
C SER A 107 -15.13 -21.66 -25.29
N ASP A 108 -15.15 -21.20 -26.54
CA ASP A 108 -16.01 -20.09 -27.00
C ASP A 108 -17.51 -20.31 -26.74
N ASP A 109 -17.94 -21.57 -26.58
CA ASP A 109 -19.32 -22.01 -26.46
C ASP A 109 -19.62 -22.80 -25.16
N LYS A 110 -18.63 -23.00 -24.28
CA LYS A 110 -18.81 -23.80 -23.05
C LYS A 110 -18.27 -23.10 -21.80
N PHE A 111 -19.06 -23.21 -20.74
CA PHE A 111 -18.73 -22.68 -19.42
C PHE A 111 -18.80 -23.79 -18.38
N ALA A 112 -17.70 -23.99 -17.64
CA ALA A 112 -17.62 -24.95 -16.55
C ALA A 112 -18.10 -24.29 -15.25
N VAL A 113 -19.23 -24.74 -14.72
CA VAL A 113 -19.89 -24.23 -13.52
C VAL A 113 -19.37 -24.96 -12.28
N LEU A 114 -18.80 -24.21 -11.34
CA LEU A 114 -18.36 -24.70 -10.02
C LEU A 114 -19.46 -24.60 -8.96
N GLY A 115 -20.34 -23.61 -9.10
CA GLY A 115 -21.47 -23.37 -8.22
C GLY A 115 -22.41 -22.32 -8.80
N SER A 116 -23.67 -22.36 -8.39
CA SER A 116 -24.70 -21.44 -8.86
C SER A 116 -25.54 -20.94 -7.69
N THR A 117 -25.97 -19.70 -7.76
CA THR A 117 -26.92 -19.12 -6.81
C THR A 117 -27.85 -18.12 -7.49
N GLU A 118 -29.01 -17.88 -6.90
CA GLU A 118 -29.91 -16.81 -7.34
C GLU A 118 -29.50 -15.50 -6.67
N VAL A 119 -29.46 -14.43 -7.46
CA VAL A 119 -28.97 -13.12 -7.02
C VAL A 119 -29.89 -11.99 -7.47
N SER A 120 -29.90 -10.91 -6.69
CA SER A 120 -30.36 -9.60 -7.11
C SER A 120 -29.16 -8.75 -7.50
N ILE A 121 -29.24 -8.07 -8.64
CA ILE A 121 -28.14 -7.29 -9.21
C ILE A 121 -28.51 -5.81 -9.19
N LYS A 122 -27.61 -4.98 -8.68
CA LYS A 122 -27.69 -3.52 -8.74
C LYS A 122 -26.43 -2.95 -9.37
N PHE A 123 -26.57 -2.03 -10.32
CA PHE A 123 -25.44 -1.31 -10.92
C PHE A 123 -25.87 0.05 -11.51
N GLY A 124 -24.91 0.88 -11.91
CA GLY A 124 -25.18 2.16 -12.56
C GLY A 124 -23.93 2.86 -13.11
N ILE A 125 -24.12 3.71 -14.11
CA ILE A 125 -23.05 4.34 -14.93
C ILE A 125 -22.05 5.13 -14.07
N GLY A 126 -22.50 5.80 -13.01
CA GLY A 126 -21.63 6.57 -12.10
C GLY A 126 -20.88 5.73 -11.05
N LEU A 127 -21.32 4.50 -10.78
CA LEU A 127 -20.81 3.67 -9.68
C LEU A 127 -19.60 2.82 -10.07
N LYS A 128 -19.46 2.51 -11.37
CA LYS A 128 -18.39 1.65 -11.93
C LYS A 128 -18.21 0.31 -11.19
N LYS A 129 -19.31 -0.24 -10.68
CA LYS A 129 -19.35 -1.47 -9.86
C LYS A 129 -20.63 -2.27 -10.13
N PHE A 130 -20.54 -3.60 -10.08
CA PHE A 130 -21.69 -4.48 -9.91
C PHE A 130 -21.85 -4.85 -8.43
N PHE A 131 -23.08 -4.80 -7.95
CA PHE A 131 -23.46 -5.36 -6.65
C PHE A 131 -24.36 -6.55 -6.85
N PHE A 132 -23.97 -7.71 -6.31
CA PHE A 132 -24.77 -8.92 -6.28
C PHE A 132 -25.19 -9.20 -4.84
N PHE A 133 -26.49 -9.25 -4.58
CA PHE A 133 -27.06 -9.60 -3.28
C PHE A 133 -27.61 -11.01 -3.34
N LEU A 134 -27.25 -11.83 -2.36
CA LEU A 134 -27.62 -13.24 -2.33
C LEU A 134 -27.67 -13.77 -0.89
N SER A 135 -28.40 -14.86 -0.70
CA SER A 135 -28.45 -15.59 0.57
C SER A 135 -27.78 -16.95 0.40
N SER A 136 -26.95 -17.34 1.36
CA SER A 136 -26.31 -18.65 1.38
C SER A 136 -26.31 -19.22 2.80
N GLY A 137 -27.03 -20.31 3.01
CA GLY A 137 -27.30 -20.85 4.34
C GLY A 137 -28.19 -19.90 5.15
N SER A 138 -27.79 -19.57 6.38
CA SER A 138 -28.49 -18.63 7.26
C SER A 138 -28.01 -17.17 7.16
N ALA A 139 -27.12 -16.86 6.22
CA ALA A 139 -26.50 -15.55 6.10
C ALA A 139 -26.71 -14.92 4.72
N ASP A 140 -26.80 -13.59 4.72
CA ASP A 140 -26.90 -12.78 3.51
C ASP A 140 -25.53 -12.19 3.15
N TYR A 141 -25.25 -12.16 1.86
CA TYR A 141 -23.99 -11.71 1.28
C TYR A 141 -24.20 -10.63 0.22
N LYS A 142 -23.22 -9.74 0.13
CA LYS A 142 -23.07 -8.74 -0.92
C LYS A 142 -21.74 -8.95 -1.61
N LEU A 143 -21.75 -9.20 -2.91
CA LEU A 143 -20.56 -9.23 -3.75
C LEU A 143 -20.44 -7.89 -4.48
N GLN A 144 -19.26 -7.28 -4.43
CA GLN A 144 -18.97 -6.03 -5.11
C GLN A 144 -17.86 -6.27 -6.13
N LEU A 145 -18.19 -6.21 -7.41
CA LEU A 145 -17.23 -6.35 -8.51
C LEU A 145 -16.91 -4.98 -9.11
N SER A 146 -15.69 -4.51 -8.93
CA SER A 146 -15.17 -3.31 -9.59
C SER A 146 -14.99 -3.53 -11.08
N TYR A 147 -15.23 -2.50 -11.91
CA TYR A 147 -14.98 -2.57 -13.35
C TYR A 147 -13.49 -2.78 -13.67
N GLU A 148 -12.58 -2.36 -12.78
CA GLU A 148 -11.14 -2.59 -12.91
C GLU A 148 -10.77 -4.07 -12.83
N ASN A 149 -11.63 -4.89 -12.22
CA ASN A 149 -11.46 -6.34 -12.12
C ASN A 149 -12.15 -7.11 -13.26
N ILE A 150 -12.68 -6.42 -14.27
CA ILE A 150 -13.33 -7.02 -15.44
C ILE A 150 -12.40 -6.91 -16.64
N TRP A 151 -12.07 -8.06 -17.22
CA TRP A 151 -11.33 -8.13 -18.48
C TRP A 151 -12.23 -7.80 -19.67
N GLN A 152 -13.34 -8.53 -19.78
CA GLN A 152 -14.29 -8.41 -20.88
C GLN A 152 -15.67 -8.83 -20.43
N VAL A 153 -16.69 -8.21 -21.04
CA VAL A 153 -18.09 -8.60 -20.91
C VAL A 153 -18.60 -9.06 -22.27
N VAL A 154 -19.14 -10.27 -22.36
CA VAL A 154 -19.71 -10.83 -23.59
C VAL A 154 -21.16 -11.24 -23.36
N LEU A 155 -22.08 -10.65 -24.10
CA LEU A 155 -23.48 -11.05 -24.11
C LEU A 155 -23.75 -12.07 -25.22
N HIS A 156 -24.24 -13.23 -24.84
CA HIS A 156 -24.63 -14.31 -25.75
C HIS A 156 -26.14 -14.29 -25.96
N ARG A 157 -26.56 -13.98 -27.18
CA ARG A 157 -27.96 -13.95 -27.65
C ARG A 157 -28.21 -15.09 -28.63
N PRO A 158 -28.52 -16.30 -28.15
CA PRO A 158 -28.80 -17.41 -29.04
C PRO A 158 -30.08 -17.19 -29.86
N TYR A 159 -30.10 -17.71 -31.09
CA TYR A 159 -31.29 -17.68 -31.94
C TYR A 159 -32.49 -18.40 -31.29
N GLY A 160 -33.66 -17.75 -31.26
CA GLY A 160 -34.93 -18.33 -30.79
C GLY A 160 -35.29 -17.98 -29.33
N GLN A 161 -36.06 -18.86 -28.66
CA GLN A 161 -36.52 -18.67 -27.27
C GLN A 161 -35.52 -19.18 -26.20
N ASN A 162 -34.24 -19.31 -26.53
CA ASN A 162 -33.25 -19.83 -25.58
C ASN A 162 -32.88 -18.77 -24.52
N ALA A 163 -32.37 -19.22 -23.36
CA ALA A 163 -31.92 -18.32 -22.30
C ALA A 163 -30.71 -17.49 -22.78
N GLN A 164 -30.69 -16.21 -22.41
CA GLN A 164 -29.54 -15.33 -22.69
C GLN A 164 -28.51 -15.46 -21.57
N PHE A 165 -27.24 -15.29 -21.92
CA PHE A 165 -26.12 -15.40 -20.96
C PHE A 165 -25.21 -14.17 -21.05
N LEU A 166 -24.88 -13.55 -19.92
CA LEU A 166 -23.83 -12.54 -19.84
C LEU A 166 -22.60 -13.16 -19.18
N LEU A 167 -21.53 -13.30 -19.95
CA LEU A 167 -20.25 -13.78 -19.47
C LEU A 167 -19.36 -12.59 -19.09
N ILE A 168 -18.87 -12.59 -17.86
CA ILE A 168 -17.97 -11.57 -17.32
C ILE A 168 -16.64 -12.26 -17.02
N GLN A 169 -15.63 -12.01 -17.84
CA GLN A 169 -14.27 -12.51 -17.63
C GLN A 169 -13.53 -11.59 -16.63
N LEU A 170 -12.81 -12.19 -15.69
CA LEU A 170 -12.28 -11.47 -14.52
C LEU A 170 -10.76 -11.37 -14.52
N PHE A 171 -10.25 -10.21 -14.12
CA PHE A 171 -8.88 -10.05 -13.63
C PHE A 171 -8.77 -10.34 -12.12
N GLY A 172 -9.79 -9.91 -11.36
CA GLY A 172 -9.83 -10.00 -9.91
C GLY A 172 -11.17 -10.55 -9.40
N ALA A 173 -11.21 -11.04 -8.16
CA ALA A 173 -12.46 -11.50 -7.57
C ALA A 173 -13.33 -10.32 -7.08
N PRO A 174 -14.64 -10.49 -6.89
CA PRO A 174 -15.45 -9.49 -6.20
C PRO A 174 -15.12 -9.44 -4.70
N ARG A 175 -15.21 -8.26 -4.09
CA ARG A 175 -15.19 -8.12 -2.62
C ARG A 175 -16.46 -8.74 -2.04
N ILE A 176 -16.32 -9.51 -0.97
CA ILE A 176 -17.42 -10.23 -0.32
C ILE A 176 -17.72 -9.60 1.04
N TYR A 177 -18.98 -9.26 1.26
CA TYR A 177 -19.46 -8.78 2.54
C TYR A 177 -20.52 -9.74 3.07
N LYS A 178 -20.44 -10.04 4.36
CA LYS A 178 -21.48 -10.78 5.10
C LYS A 178 -22.28 -9.77 5.90
N ARG A 179 -23.60 -9.86 5.85
CA ARG A 179 -24.47 -9.03 6.68
C ARG A 179 -24.33 -9.44 8.15
N LEU A 180 -24.19 -8.46 9.03
CA LEU A 180 -24.32 -8.68 10.47
C LEU A 180 -25.73 -9.13 10.82
N GLU A 181 -25.88 -9.89 11.90
CA GLU A 181 -27.21 -10.25 12.38
C GLU A 181 -27.95 -8.97 12.80
N ASN A 182 -29.16 -8.79 12.28
CA ASN A 182 -29.96 -7.61 12.56
C ASN A 182 -30.28 -7.56 14.05
N SER A 183 -30.03 -6.42 14.70
CA SER A 183 -30.59 -6.18 16.02
C SER A 183 -32.11 -6.14 15.90
N CYS A 184 -32.83 -6.80 16.82
CA CYS A 184 -34.29 -6.69 16.89
C CYS A 184 -34.77 -5.24 17.14
N TYR A 185 -33.86 -4.33 17.50
CA TYR A 185 -34.09 -2.91 17.72
C TYR A 185 -33.76 -2.02 16.51
N SER A 186 -33.37 -2.60 15.37
CA SER A 186 -33.08 -1.84 14.15
C SER A 186 -33.80 -2.41 12.94
N PHE A 187 -34.31 -1.54 12.07
CA PHE A 187 -34.89 -1.89 10.77
C PHE A 187 -34.29 -0.99 9.70
N PHE A 188 -33.92 -1.56 8.57
CA PHE A 188 -33.46 -0.81 7.41
C PHE A 188 -34.07 -1.43 6.16
N LYS A 189 -34.70 -0.58 5.34
CA LYS A 189 -35.27 -0.97 4.04
C LYS A 189 -34.18 -1.42 3.08
N GLU A 190 -33.03 -0.76 3.11
CA GLU A 190 -31.79 -1.23 2.50
C GLU A 190 -30.72 -1.36 3.58
N THR A 191 -29.99 -2.47 3.61
CA THR A 191 -28.94 -2.72 4.60
C THR A 191 -27.83 -1.64 4.49
N PRO A 192 -27.57 -0.86 5.54
CA PRO A 192 -26.53 0.17 5.54
C PRO A 192 -25.13 -0.43 5.34
N ASP A 193 -24.20 0.36 4.81
CA ASP A 193 -22.84 -0.11 4.54
C ASP A 193 -22.07 -0.55 5.79
N ASP A 194 -22.36 0.01 6.97
CA ASP A 194 -21.71 -0.38 8.23
C ASP A 194 -22.21 -1.73 8.79
N GLN A 195 -23.33 -2.25 8.28
CA GLN A 195 -23.82 -3.60 8.59
C GLN A 195 -23.23 -4.68 7.69
N TRP A 196 -22.47 -4.29 6.66
CA TRP A 196 -21.78 -5.19 5.76
C TRP A 196 -20.33 -5.37 6.22
N VAL A 197 -19.99 -6.55 6.72
CA VAL A 197 -18.64 -6.86 7.20
C VAL A 197 -17.87 -7.64 6.13
N ARG A 198 -16.66 -7.17 5.80
CA ARG A 198 -15.77 -7.88 4.87
C ARG A 198 -15.50 -9.30 5.34
N THR A 199 -15.60 -10.26 4.43
CA THR A 199 -15.34 -11.68 4.68
C THR A 199 -14.60 -12.30 3.48
N THR A 200 -14.21 -13.57 3.66
CA THR A 200 -13.69 -14.46 2.63
C THR A 200 -14.82 -15.16 1.86
N ASP A 201 -14.45 -15.98 0.89
CA ASP A 201 -15.35 -16.85 0.12
C ASP A 201 -16.24 -17.75 1.00
N PHE A 202 -17.46 -18.03 0.55
CA PHE A 202 -18.49 -18.82 1.26
C PHE A 202 -18.83 -20.09 0.45
N ALA A 203 -18.75 -21.27 1.08
CA ALA A 203 -18.87 -22.61 0.44
C ALA A 203 -17.79 -22.85 -0.66
N PRO A 204 -17.46 -24.09 -1.07
CA PRO A 204 -16.09 -24.62 -1.28
C PRO A 204 -15.21 -23.90 -2.32
N SER A 205 -14.82 -22.65 -2.04
CA SER A 205 -13.98 -21.79 -2.87
C SER A 205 -14.55 -21.48 -4.27
N TRP A 206 -15.86 -21.35 -4.45
CA TRP A 206 -16.46 -21.07 -5.75
C TRP A 206 -15.89 -19.81 -6.40
N ILE A 207 -15.85 -18.70 -5.66
CA ILE A 207 -15.36 -17.42 -6.14
C ILE A 207 -13.83 -17.47 -6.30
N GLY A 208 -13.16 -18.08 -5.33
CA GLY A 208 -11.71 -18.25 -5.32
C GLY A 208 -11.17 -19.01 -6.54
N LEU A 209 -11.94 -19.94 -7.08
CA LEU A 209 -11.58 -20.76 -8.25
C LEU A 209 -12.11 -20.22 -9.58
N SER A 210 -12.98 -19.21 -9.56
CA SER A 210 -13.60 -18.68 -10.78
C SER A 210 -12.69 -17.72 -11.52
N SER A 211 -12.45 -17.92 -12.81
CA SER A 211 -11.87 -16.90 -13.70
C SER A 211 -12.95 -16.09 -14.45
N SER A 212 -14.22 -16.48 -14.32
CA SER A 212 -15.34 -15.82 -14.99
C SER A 212 -16.64 -16.01 -14.21
N LEU A 213 -17.57 -15.08 -14.38
CA LEU A 213 -18.95 -15.16 -13.89
C LEU A 213 -19.90 -15.27 -15.08
N CYS A 214 -20.92 -16.13 -14.99
CA CYS A 214 -21.92 -16.27 -16.04
C CYS A 214 -23.32 -16.02 -15.46
N LEU A 215 -23.92 -14.90 -15.86
CA LEU A 215 -25.31 -14.57 -15.53
C LEU A 215 -26.23 -15.24 -16.53
N GLN A 216 -27.17 -16.02 -16.03
CA GLN A 216 -28.22 -16.63 -16.83
C GLN A 216 -29.53 -15.88 -16.59
N PHE A 217 -30.09 -15.31 -17.66
CA PHE A 217 -31.34 -14.57 -17.61
C PHE A 217 -32.53 -15.47 -17.92
N ARG A 218 -33.66 -15.19 -17.25
CA ARG A 218 -34.95 -15.81 -17.57
C ARG A 218 -35.42 -15.34 -18.96
N ARG A 219 -36.26 -16.15 -19.61
CA ARG A 219 -36.80 -15.82 -20.94
C ARG A 219 -37.61 -14.51 -20.88
N GLY A 220 -37.38 -13.61 -21.83
CA GLY A 220 -38.16 -12.37 -21.99
C GLY A 220 -37.76 -11.21 -21.08
N VAL A 221 -36.65 -11.30 -20.33
CA VAL A 221 -36.13 -10.18 -19.53
C VAL A 221 -35.59 -9.09 -20.44
N HIS A 222 -36.03 -7.84 -20.24
CA HIS A 222 -35.43 -6.69 -20.92
C HIS A 222 -34.07 -6.40 -20.29
N LEU A 223 -33.01 -6.44 -21.11
CA LEU A 223 -31.66 -6.18 -20.65
C LEU A 223 -31.31 -4.70 -20.81
N PRO A 224 -30.64 -4.10 -19.82
CA PRO A 224 -30.12 -2.74 -19.93
C PRO A 224 -29.00 -2.64 -20.99
N ASN A 225 -28.71 -1.41 -21.43
CA ASN A 225 -27.65 -1.18 -22.42
C ASN A 225 -26.26 -1.32 -21.77
N PHE A 226 -25.72 -2.55 -21.80
CA PHE A 226 -24.38 -2.82 -21.29
C PHE A 226 -23.28 -2.11 -22.08
N GLN A 227 -23.48 -1.81 -23.37
CA GLN A 227 -22.46 -1.14 -24.20
C GLN A 227 -22.13 0.27 -23.70
N GLU A 228 -23.12 1.01 -23.23
CA GLU A 228 -22.91 2.36 -22.64
C GLU A 228 -22.18 2.30 -21.28
N SER A 229 -22.24 1.14 -20.62
CA SER A 229 -21.65 0.94 -19.30
C SER A 229 -20.23 0.34 -19.33
N PHE A 230 -19.82 -0.32 -20.42
CA PHE A 230 -18.56 -1.09 -20.49
C PHE A 230 -17.73 -0.80 -21.75
N PHE A 231 -16.45 -0.48 -21.55
CA PHE A 231 -15.51 -0.20 -22.65
C PHE A 231 -15.13 -1.45 -23.46
N HIS A 232 -15.05 -2.63 -22.81
CA HIS A 232 -14.74 -3.92 -23.44
C HIS A 232 -15.97 -4.83 -23.49
N TYR A 233 -16.98 -4.41 -24.23
CA TYR A 233 -18.24 -5.14 -24.43
C TYR A 233 -18.31 -5.77 -25.83
N ALA A 234 -18.82 -7.00 -25.91
CA ALA A 234 -19.12 -7.68 -27.17
C ALA A 234 -20.46 -8.42 -27.12
N GLU A 235 -21.13 -8.54 -28.26
CA GLU A 235 -22.30 -9.41 -28.44
C GLU A 235 -21.97 -10.55 -29.39
N ARG A 236 -22.46 -11.76 -29.09
CA ARG A 236 -22.31 -12.95 -29.93
C ARG A 236 -23.65 -13.68 -30.10
N GLU A 237 -23.90 -14.18 -31.30
CA GLU A 237 -25.11 -14.94 -31.65
C GLU A 237 -24.91 -16.46 -31.55
N ASN A 238 -24.28 -16.94 -30.47
CA ASN A 238 -24.03 -18.36 -30.25
C ASN A 238 -24.65 -18.85 -28.92
N ASN A 239 -24.95 -20.15 -28.86
CA ASN A 239 -25.39 -20.80 -27.61
C ASN A 239 -24.18 -21.00 -26.68
N ILE A 240 -24.36 -20.75 -25.39
CA ILE A 240 -23.46 -21.24 -24.34
C ILE A 240 -24.05 -22.52 -23.74
N THR A 241 -23.21 -23.55 -23.62
CA THR A 241 -23.51 -24.76 -22.85
C THR A 241 -22.88 -24.68 -21.48
N LEU A 242 -23.71 -24.73 -20.43
CA LEU A 242 -23.24 -24.87 -19.05
C LEU A 242 -22.93 -26.34 -18.77
N GLN A 243 -21.76 -26.63 -18.21
CA GLN A 243 -21.35 -27.98 -17.82
C GLN A 243 -20.85 -27.98 -16.39
N THR A 244 -21.06 -29.07 -15.65
CA THR A 244 -20.50 -29.21 -14.30
C THR A 244 -18.98 -29.21 -14.37
N GLY A 245 -18.34 -28.23 -13.73
CA GLY A 245 -16.90 -28.08 -13.69
C GLY A 245 -16.27 -28.89 -12.54
N PHE A 246 -15.15 -29.55 -12.82
CA PHE A 246 -14.31 -30.19 -11.81
C PHE A 246 -12.87 -29.71 -11.95
N THR A 247 -12.23 -29.32 -10.85
CA THR A 247 -10.82 -28.89 -10.82
C THR A 247 -9.99 -29.92 -10.05
N PHE A 248 -9.78 -31.10 -10.64
CA PHE A 248 -9.09 -32.23 -9.99
C PHE A 248 -7.70 -31.88 -9.44
N PHE A 249 -7.02 -30.95 -10.10
CA PHE A 249 -5.63 -30.58 -9.83
C PHE A 249 -5.51 -29.20 -9.17
N VAL A 250 -6.60 -28.69 -8.60
CA VAL A 250 -6.59 -27.49 -7.75
C VAL A 250 -7.11 -27.87 -6.37
N SER A 251 -6.34 -27.57 -5.32
CA SER A 251 -6.69 -27.96 -3.96
C SER A 251 -7.91 -27.18 -3.45
N GLN A 252 -9.09 -27.80 -3.47
CA GLN A 252 -10.33 -27.22 -2.92
C GLN A 252 -10.37 -27.18 -1.38
N LYS A 253 -9.51 -27.97 -0.72
CA LYS A 253 -9.38 -28.03 0.75
C LYS A 253 -8.38 -27.02 1.31
N SER A 254 -7.55 -26.43 0.44
CA SER A 254 -6.63 -25.37 0.84
C SER A 254 -7.42 -24.08 1.08
N ALA A 255 -7.13 -23.35 2.15
CA ALA A 255 -7.60 -21.97 2.26
C ALA A 255 -7.02 -21.10 1.14
N LEU A 256 -5.83 -21.46 0.63
CA LEU A 256 -5.10 -20.72 -0.40
C LEU A 256 -5.47 -21.28 -1.77
N VAL A 257 -6.45 -20.66 -2.43
CA VAL A 257 -6.98 -21.05 -3.74
C VAL A 257 -6.80 -19.93 -4.76
N PRO A 258 -6.63 -20.26 -6.05
CA PRO A 258 -6.34 -21.60 -6.55
C PRO A 258 -4.87 -21.96 -6.26
N ASN A 259 -4.62 -23.15 -5.72
CA ASN A 259 -3.27 -23.74 -5.59
C ASN A 259 -3.23 -25.03 -6.41
N VAL A 260 -2.42 -25.03 -7.48
CA VAL A 260 -2.35 -26.14 -8.43
C VAL A 260 -1.47 -27.26 -7.86
N GLN A 261 -1.93 -28.50 -7.96
CA GLN A 261 -1.21 -29.71 -7.53
C GLN A 261 -1.06 -30.66 -8.72
N PRO A 262 0.15 -31.18 -8.98
CA PRO A 262 0.34 -32.16 -10.04
C PRO A 262 -0.34 -33.50 -9.69
N PRO A 263 -0.64 -34.36 -10.69
CA PRO A 263 -1.13 -35.71 -10.48
C PRO A 263 -0.17 -36.57 -9.65
N GLU A 264 -0.70 -37.57 -8.94
CA GLU A 264 0.13 -38.55 -8.24
C GLU A 264 1.15 -39.20 -9.20
N GLY A 265 2.42 -39.24 -8.78
CA GLY A 265 3.52 -39.79 -9.56
C GLY A 265 4.20 -38.81 -10.53
N ILE A 266 3.71 -37.57 -10.70
CA ILE A 266 4.39 -36.52 -11.49
C ILE A 266 4.95 -35.45 -10.55
N ALA A 267 6.28 -35.35 -10.47
CA ALA A 267 6.95 -34.32 -9.67
C ALA A 267 7.29 -33.11 -10.55
N ILE A 268 6.54 -32.01 -10.36
CA ILE A 268 6.80 -30.74 -11.04
C ILE A 268 7.56 -29.81 -10.09
N PRO A 269 8.74 -29.27 -10.47
CA PRO A 269 9.48 -28.35 -9.63
C PRO A 269 8.69 -27.08 -9.31
N TYR A 270 8.95 -26.52 -8.13
CA TYR A 270 8.41 -25.25 -7.65
C TYR A 270 8.26 -24.17 -8.73
N LYS A 271 9.33 -23.86 -9.50
CA LYS A 271 9.31 -22.76 -10.48
C LYS A 271 8.24 -22.91 -11.55
N ILE A 272 8.12 -24.13 -12.08
CA ILE A 272 7.17 -24.46 -13.15
C ILE A 272 5.76 -24.45 -12.58
N LEU A 273 5.55 -25.07 -11.41
CA LEU A 273 4.24 -25.11 -10.77
C LEU A 273 3.76 -23.72 -10.34
N PHE A 274 4.67 -22.84 -9.91
CA PHE A 274 4.39 -21.44 -9.62
C PHE A 274 3.85 -20.72 -10.85
N LYS A 275 4.51 -20.89 -12.02
CA LYS A 275 4.05 -20.27 -13.27
C LYS A 275 2.73 -20.86 -13.76
N ILE A 276 2.52 -22.18 -13.67
CA ILE A 276 1.25 -22.81 -14.00
C ILE A 276 0.12 -22.27 -13.11
N SER A 277 0.37 -22.14 -11.81
CA SER A 277 -0.60 -21.57 -10.87
C SER A 277 -0.92 -20.11 -11.23
N SER A 278 0.08 -19.33 -11.61
CA SER A 278 -0.09 -17.96 -12.11
C SER A 278 -0.98 -17.92 -13.36
N LEU A 279 -0.76 -18.80 -14.34
CA LEU A 279 -1.57 -18.87 -15.58
C LEU A 279 -3.05 -19.17 -15.30
N VAL A 280 -3.35 -20.07 -14.36
CA VAL A 280 -4.73 -20.37 -13.97
C VAL A 280 -5.38 -19.16 -13.29
N GLN A 281 -4.65 -18.49 -12.40
CA GLN A 281 -5.16 -17.37 -11.60
C GLN A 281 -5.52 -16.14 -12.44
N HIS A 282 -4.71 -15.88 -13.47
CA HIS A 282 -4.93 -14.76 -14.39
C HIS A 282 -5.83 -15.15 -15.58
N GLY A 283 -6.45 -16.33 -15.55
CA GLY A 283 -7.36 -16.78 -16.59
C GLY A 283 -6.70 -17.08 -17.95
N CYS A 284 -5.37 -17.21 -18.01
CA CYS A 284 -4.65 -17.54 -19.25
C CYS A 284 -4.93 -18.97 -19.71
N ILE A 285 -5.17 -19.89 -18.77
CA ILE A 285 -5.60 -21.27 -19.03
C ILE A 285 -6.71 -21.67 -18.06
N PRO A 286 -7.72 -22.44 -18.49
CA PRO A 286 -8.77 -22.88 -17.59
C PRO A 286 -8.27 -24.04 -16.71
N GLY A 287 -8.58 -23.99 -15.41
CA GLY A 287 -8.21 -25.05 -14.46
C GLY A 287 -8.60 -26.48 -14.91
N PRO A 288 -9.81 -26.71 -15.46
CA PRO A 288 -10.21 -28.01 -16.00
C PRO A 288 -9.35 -28.54 -17.16
N ALA A 289 -8.61 -27.69 -17.88
CA ALA A 289 -7.73 -28.13 -18.96
C ALA A 289 -6.39 -28.73 -18.46
N LEU A 290 -6.09 -28.59 -17.17
CA LEU A 290 -4.87 -29.14 -16.55
C LEU A 290 -5.00 -30.66 -16.34
N ASN A 291 -4.97 -31.45 -17.40
CA ASN A 291 -5.05 -32.91 -17.29
C ASN A 291 -3.65 -33.57 -17.21
N VAL A 292 -3.61 -34.90 -17.07
CA VAL A 292 -2.35 -35.67 -17.01
C VAL A 292 -1.46 -35.44 -18.24
N TYR A 293 -2.04 -35.23 -19.42
CA TYR A 293 -1.27 -34.94 -20.64
C TYR A 293 -0.60 -33.57 -20.58
N PHE A 294 -1.28 -32.55 -20.05
CA PHE A 294 -0.67 -31.24 -19.80
C PHE A 294 0.54 -31.38 -18.86
N PHE A 295 0.37 -32.07 -17.72
CA PHE A 295 1.46 -32.24 -16.76
C PHE A 295 2.66 -33.01 -17.33
N ARG A 296 2.45 -33.99 -18.21
CA ARG A 296 3.53 -34.67 -18.95
C ARG A 296 4.29 -33.75 -19.91
N LEU A 297 3.65 -32.70 -20.43
CA LEU A 297 4.28 -31.72 -21.33
C LEU A 297 5.10 -30.64 -20.60
N VAL A 298 4.91 -30.51 -19.28
CA VAL A 298 5.65 -29.56 -18.43
C VAL A 298 6.54 -30.29 -17.41
N ASP A 299 6.73 -31.60 -17.58
CA ASP A 299 7.59 -32.46 -16.77
C ASP A 299 9.06 -32.34 -17.25
N PRO A 300 9.96 -31.82 -16.40
CA PRO A 300 11.39 -31.69 -16.71
C PRO A 300 12.11 -33.00 -17.01
N GLN A 301 11.58 -34.15 -16.55
CA GLN A 301 12.17 -35.45 -16.88
C GLN A 301 11.95 -35.82 -18.35
N ARG A 302 10.97 -35.19 -19.00
CA ARG A 302 10.56 -35.47 -20.38
C ARG A 302 10.98 -34.39 -21.36
N ARG A 303 11.12 -33.14 -20.90
CA ARG A 303 11.42 -31.99 -21.75
C ARG A 303 12.42 -31.05 -21.10
N ASN A 304 13.17 -30.34 -21.95
CA ASN A 304 14.13 -29.34 -21.50
C ASN A 304 13.42 -28.20 -20.74
N VAL A 305 13.93 -27.84 -19.55
CA VAL A 305 13.34 -26.82 -18.66
C VAL A 305 13.23 -25.46 -19.33
N ALA A 306 14.24 -25.02 -20.10
CA ALA A 306 14.21 -23.71 -20.75
C ALA A 306 13.09 -23.62 -21.80
N CYS A 307 12.82 -24.71 -22.51
CA CYS A 307 11.69 -24.79 -23.43
C CYS A 307 10.35 -24.69 -22.70
N ILE A 308 10.22 -25.36 -21.54
CA ILE A 308 9.01 -25.30 -20.71
C ILE A 308 8.79 -23.87 -20.20
N GLU A 309 9.81 -23.26 -19.58
CA GLU A 309 9.72 -21.90 -19.05
C GLU A 309 9.35 -20.88 -20.12
N GLN A 310 9.97 -20.94 -21.30
CA GLN A 310 9.63 -20.04 -22.40
C GLN A 310 8.21 -20.26 -22.94
N ALA A 311 7.77 -21.51 -23.07
CA ALA A 311 6.41 -21.82 -23.54
C ALA A 311 5.35 -21.31 -22.55
N LEU A 312 5.57 -21.50 -21.24
CA LEU A 312 4.68 -20.98 -20.20
C LEU A 312 4.70 -19.44 -20.14
N GLU A 313 5.84 -18.81 -20.42
CA GLU A 313 5.92 -17.35 -20.50
C GLU A 313 5.13 -16.81 -21.70
N LYS A 314 5.25 -17.45 -22.87
CA LYS A 314 4.43 -17.11 -24.04
C LYS A 314 2.93 -17.29 -23.80
N LEU A 315 2.51 -18.32 -23.06
CA LEU A 315 1.10 -18.51 -22.68
C LEU A 315 0.57 -17.33 -21.86
N TYR A 316 1.40 -16.73 -21.01
CA TYR A 316 1.00 -15.61 -20.16
C TYR A 316 0.70 -14.33 -20.95
N TYR A 317 1.42 -14.10 -22.05
CA TYR A 317 1.23 -12.92 -22.92
C TYR A 317 0.22 -13.11 -24.06
N LEU A 318 -0.50 -14.25 -24.08
CA LEU A 318 -1.61 -14.39 -25.02
C LEU A 318 -2.69 -13.36 -24.72
N LYS A 319 -3.28 -12.78 -25.77
CA LYS A 319 -4.39 -11.83 -25.64
C LYS A 319 -5.69 -12.50 -25.16
N GLU A 320 -5.80 -13.81 -25.35
CA GLU A 320 -7.00 -14.58 -25.02
C GLU A 320 -6.62 -15.85 -24.25
N CYS A 321 -7.59 -16.40 -23.53
CA CYS A 321 -7.43 -17.65 -22.79
C CYS A 321 -7.10 -18.81 -23.75
N CYS A 322 -6.09 -19.61 -23.42
CA CYS A 322 -5.76 -20.82 -24.15
C CYS A 322 -6.61 -22.00 -23.62
N TYR A 323 -7.69 -22.30 -24.34
CA TYR A 323 -8.63 -23.37 -23.98
C TYR A 323 -8.08 -24.79 -24.21
N ASP A 324 -7.13 -24.97 -25.15
CA ASP A 324 -6.43 -26.24 -25.41
C ASP A 324 -4.90 -26.09 -25.23
N PRO A 325 -4.42 -26.02 -23.98
CA PRO A 325 -3.01 -25.82 -23.70
C PRO A 325 -2.14 -27.03 -24.09
N VAL A 326 -2.72 -28.24 -24.18
CA VAL A 326 -1.97 -29.46 -24.58
C VAL A 326 -1.57 -29.37 -26.04
N ARG A 327 -2.53 -29.07 -26.91
CA ARG A 327 -2.25 -28.87 -28.34
C ARG A 327 -1.30 -27.71 -28.55
N TRP A 328 -1.57 -26.57 -27.89
CA TRP A 328 -0.75 -25.37 -28.04
C TRP A 328 0.71 -25.60 -27.62
N LEU A 329 0.95 -26.25 -26.47
CA LEU A 329 2.31 -26.58 -26.03
C LEU A 329 3.01 -27.53 -26.99
N THR A 330 2.30 -28.53 -27.53
CA THR A 330 2.84 -29.47 -28.51
C THR A 330 3.32 -28.73 -29.77
N GLU A 331 2.49 -27.84 -30.31
CA GLU A 331 2.83 -27.01 -31.47
C GLU A 331 4.05 -26.10 -31.21
N GLN A 332 4.15 -25.49 -30.02
CA GLN A 332 5.34 -24.69 -29.66
C GLN A 332 6.61 -25.54 -29.60
N TYR A 333 6.54 -26.73 -28.98
CA TYR A 333 7.70 -27.61 -28.86
C TYR A 333 8.14 -28.14 -30.22
N ASP A 334 7.22 -28.48 -31.12
CA ASP A 334 7.54 -28.87 -32.49
C ASP A 334 8.22 -27.72 -33.25
N GLY A 335 7.80 -26.48 -33.01
CA GLY A 335 8.46 -25.28 -33.51
C GLY A 335 9.90 -25.14 -32.99
N TYR A 336 10.14 -25.40 -31.70
CA TYR A 336 11.47 -25.35 -31.09
C TYR A 336 12.41 -26.41 -31.64
N LEU A 337 11.91 -27.63 -31.90
CA LEU A 337 12.69 -28.71 -32.51
C LEU A 337 13.11 -28.39 -33.96
N LYS A 338 12.31 -27.61 -34.69
CA LYS A 338 12.63 -27.15 -36.05
C LYS A 338 13.59 -25.95 -36.08
N GLY A 339 13.69 -25.20 -34.97
CA GLY A 339 14.60 -24.07 -34.82
C GLY A 339 16.05 -24.50 -34.56
N ARG A 340 17.04 -23.85 -35.21
CA ARG A 340 18.47 -24.19 -35.05
C ARG A 340 19.11 -23.74 -33.73
N GLN A 341 18.38 -23.03 -32.86
CA GLN A 341 18.90 -22.58 -31.57
C GLN A 341 17.92 -22.89 -30.43
N PRO A 342 18.41 -23.43 -29.30
CA PRO A 342 17.58 -23.61 -28.12
C PRO A 342 17.12 -22.24 -27.61
N PRO A 343 15.92 -22.15 -27.01
CA PRO A 343 15.44 -20.89 -26.52
C PRO A 343 16.28 -20.37 -25.36
N LYS A 344 16.61 -19.08 -25.42
CA LYS A 344 17.25 -18.37 -24.31
C LYS A 344 16.24 -18.17 -23.19
N SER A 345 16.71 -18.25 -21.95
CA SER A 345 15.90 -17.89 -20.79
C SER A 345 15.39 -16.44 -20.93
N PRO A 346 14.13 -16.16 -20.56
CA PRO A 346 13.59 -14.80 -20.58
C PRO A 346 14.23 -13.87 -19.53
N SER A 347 15.01 -14.40 -18.58
CA SER A 347 15.65 -13.61 -17.53
C SER A 347 16.79 -12.74 -18.07
N ILE A 348 16.71 -11.44 -17.83
CA ILE A 348 17.77 -10.48 -18.14
C ILE A 348 18.80 -10.49 -17.00
N ASN A 349 20.10 -10.38 -17.31
CA ASN A 349 21.13 -10.15 -16.30
C ASN A 349 20.87 -8.82 -15.60
N LEU A 350 20.71 -8.88 -14.28
CA LEU A 350 20.43 -7.70 -13.47
C LEU A 350 21.73 -6.97 -13.09
N ASP A 351 21.63 -5.66 -12.90
CA ASP A 351 22.70 -4.85 -12.35
C ASP A 351 23.00 -5.21 -10.88
N ASP A 352 24.19 -4.86 -10.42
CA ASP A 352 24.64 -5.09 -9.05
C ASP A 352 23.63 -4.53 -8.02
N GLY A 353 23.23 -5.38 -7.08
CA GLY A 353 22.29 -5.00 -6.01
C GLY A 353 20.81 -5.23 -6.33
N LEU A 354 20.47 -5.73 -7.51
CA LEU A 354 19.12 -6.18 -7.87
C LEU A 354 18.99 -7.70 -7.79
N VAL A 355 17.80 -8.18 -7.49
CA VAL A 355 17.50 -9.62 -7.38
C VAL A 355 16.09 -9.93 -7.84
N TYR A 356 15.92 -11.06 -8.53
CA TYR A 356 14.62 -11.60 -8.90
C TYR A 356 13.96 -12.29 -7.72
N VAL A 357 12.78 -11.81 -7.32
CA VAL A 357 12.02 -12.35 -6.18
C VAL A 357 10.61 -12.69 -6.63
N ARG A 358 10.14 -13.89 -6.28
CA ARG A 358 8.74 -14.27 -6.48
C ARG A 358 7.86 -13.71 -5.38
N ARG A 359 6.67 -13.26 -5.76
CA ARG A 359 5.70 -12.66 -4.86
C ARG A 359 4.38 -13.41 -4.90
N VAL A 360 3.75 -13.57 -3.74
CA VAL A 360 2.37 -14.06 -3.62
C VAL A 360 1.50 -12.97 -3.02
N LEU A 361 0.44 -12.60 -3.73
CA LEU A 361 -0.61 -11.74 -3.21
C LEU A 361 -1.71 -12.61 -2.63
N VAL A 362 -2.02 -12.44 -1.35
CA VAL A 362 -3.12 -13.12 -0.66
C VAL A 362 -4.24 -12.11 -0.51
N THR A 363 -5.31 -12.34 -1.25
CA THR A 363 -6.58 -11.61 -1.14
C THR A 363 -7.56 -12.38 -0.26
N PRO A 364 -8.65 -11.75 0.20
CA PRO A 364 -9.73 -12.45 0.92
C PRO A 364 -10.29 -13.66 0.17
N CYS A 365 -10.40 -13.60 -1.16
CA CYS A 365 -10.97 -14.68 -1.97
C CYS A 365 -9.92 -15.60 -2.60
N LYS A 366 -8.77 -15.06 -3.01
CA LYS A 366 -7.79 -15.74 -3.88
C LYS A 366 -6.34 -15.58 -3.43
N VAL A 367 -5.45 -16.32 -4.07
CA VAL A 367 -4.02 -16.04 -4.10
C VAL A 367 -3.57 -15.78 -5.54
N TYR A 368 -2.60 -14.89 -5.73
CA TYR A 368 -2.00 -14.59 -7.03
C TYR A 368 -0.49 -14.80 -6.95
N PHE A 369 0.06 -15.64 -7.83
CA PHE A 369 1.48 -15.90 -8.00
C PHE A 369 2.04 -14.92 -9.03
N CYS A 370 2.91 -14.02 -8.57
CA CYS A 370 3.48 -12.92 -9.34
C CYS A 370 5.00 -13.06 -9.47
N GLY A 371 5.51 -12.53 -10.57
CA GLY A 371 6.94 -12.45 -10.84
C GLY A 371 7.55 -13.70 -11.48
N PRO A 372 8.88 -13.86 -11.39
CA PRO A 372 9.78 -13.10 -10.53
C PRO A 372 9.86 -11.60 -10.88
N GLU A 373 9.75 -10.73 -9.88
CA GLU A 373 9.88 -9.28 -9.98
C GLU A 373 11.32 -8.86 -9.67
N VAL A 374 11.77 -7.74 -10.25
CA VAL A 374 13.07 -7.15 -9.92
C VAL A 374 12.93 -6.33 -8.64
N ASN A 375 13.69 -6.69 -7.61
CA ASN A 375 13.71 -5.98 -6.33
C ASN A 375 15.13 -5.54 -5.99
N VAL A 376 15.24 -4.40 -5.31
CA VAL A 376 16.49 -4.02 -4.64
C VAL A 376 16.77 -5.04 -3.54
N SER A 377 17.96 -5.62 -3.60
CA SER A 377 18.41 -6.66 -2.68
C SER A 377 18.55 -6.13 -1.25
N ASN A 378 18.64 -7.06 -0.31
CA ASN A 378 18.87 -6.79 1.10
C ASN A 378 19.95 -7.72 1.64
N ARG A 379 20.40 -7.45 2.87
CA ARG A 379 21.51 -8.17 3.51
C ARG A 379 21.30 -9.70 3.51
N VAL A 380 20.08 -10.14 3.77
CA VAL A 380 19.74 -11.57 3.87
C VAL A 380 19.80 -12.22 2.49
N LEU A 381 19.13 -11.62 1.50
CA LEU A 381 19.10 -12.17 0.13
C LEU A 381 20.51 -12.21 -0.51
N ARG A 382 21.37 -11.23 -0.21
CA ARG A 382 22.76 -11.25 -0.68
C ARG A 382 23.56 -12.39 -0.08
N ASN A 383 23.45 -12.59 1.23
CA ASN A 383 24.18 -13.64 1.93
C ASN A 383 23.72 -15.04 1.49
N TYR A 384 22.42 -15.21 1.25
CA TYR A 384 21.81 -16.46 0.82
C TYR A 384 21.40 -16.42 -0.65
N SER A 385 22.29 -15.91 -1.51
CA SER A 385 22.02 -15.71 -2.94
C SER A 385 21.87 -17.03 -3.73
N GLU A 386 22.44 -18.13 -3.23
CA GLU A 386 22.23 -19.47 -3.79
C GLU A 386 20.82 -20.02 -3.47
N ASP A 387 20.16 -19.47 -2.45
CA ASP A 387 18.86 -19.90 -1.94
C ASP A 387 17.72 -18.94 -2.32
N ILE A 388 17.91 -18.05 -3.31
CA ILE A 388 16.90 -17.05 -3.71
C ILE A 388 15.55 -17.68 -4.05
N ASP A 389 15.54 -18.84 -4.69
CA ASP A 389 14.30 -19.56 -4.99
C ASP A 389 13.60 -20.14 -3.75
N ASN A 390 14.25 -20.12 -2.59
CA ASN A 390 13.68 -20.52 -1.30
C ASN A 390 13.12 -19.31 -0.54
N PHE A 391 13.35 -18.07 -1.00
CA PHE A 391 12.68 -16.89 -0.46
C PHE A 391 11.40 -16.58 -1.24
N LEU A 392 10.34 -16.24 -0.50
CA LEU A 392 9.07 -15.81 -1.07
C LEU A 392 8.57 -14.57 -0.36
N ARG A 393 8.22 -13.55 -1.14
CA ARG A 393 7.55 -12.36 -0.61
C ARG A 393 6.05 -12.59 -0.62
N VAL A 394 5.39 -12.46 0.53
CA VAL A 394 3.93 -12.61 0.64
C VAL A 394 3.33 -11.26 1.00
N SER A 395 2.26 -10.83 0.33
CA SER A 395 1.55 -9.57 0.63
C SER A 395 0.06 -9.82 0.81
N PHE A 396 -0.52 -9.25 1.87
CA PHE A 396 -1.95 -9.35 2.18
C PHE A 396 -2.65 -8.08 1.71
N VAL A 397 -3.43 -8.21 0.64
CA VAL A 397 -4.05 -7.10 -0.10
C VAL A 397 -5.55 -7.35 -0.27
N ASP A 398 -6.33 -6.31 -0.58
CA ASP A 398 -7.74 -6.47 -0.98
C ASP A 398 -7.84 -6.93 -2.45
N GLU A 399 -9.06 -7.14 -2.96
CA GLU A 399 -9.27 -7.73 -4.30
C GLU A 399 -8.73 -6.88 -5.46
N GLU A 400 -8.70 -5.56 -5.33
CA GLU A 400 -8.08 -4.59 -6.26
C GLU A 400 -6.58 -4.37 -5.97
N TRP A 401 -5.98 -5.26 -5.18
CA TRP A 401 -4.58 -5.24 -4.75
C TRP A 401 -4.18 -4.01 -3.91
N GLU A 402 -5.19 -3.33 -3.37
CA GLU A 402 -5.03 -2.24 -2.40
C GLU A 402 -4.71 -2.77 -1.00
N LYS A 403 -4.35 -1.85 -0.10
CA LYS A 403 -4.02 -2.19 1.29
C LYS A 403 -5.28 -2.57 2.07
N LEU A 404 -5.25 -3.71 2.76
CA LEU A 404 -6.24 -4.06 3.79
C LEU A 404 -6.10 -3.14 5.02
N TYR A 405 -7.22 -2.63 5.52
CA TYR A 405 -7.26 -1.76 6.69
C TYR A 405 -7.65 -2.52 7.96
N SER A 406 -7.37 -1.92 9.12
CA SER A 406 -7.72 -2.53 10.40
C SER A 406 -9.22 -2.78 10.56
N THR A 407 -10.06 -1.94 9.93
CA THR A 407 -11.52 -2.07 9.93
C THR A 407 -12.02 -3.29 9.18
N ASP A 408 -11.25 -3.82 8.23
CA ASP A 408 -11.58 -5.04 7.48
C ASP A 408 -11.28 -6.32 8.30
N LEU A 409 -10.39 -6.20 9.28
CA LEU A 409 -9.98 -7.28 10.17
C LEU A 409 -10.78 -7.28 11.48
N LEU A 410 -11.13 -6.10 11.97
CA LEU A 410 -11.86 -5.84 13.21
C LEU A 410 -12.92 -4.74 12.97
N PRO A 411 -14.18 -5.11 12.72
CA PRO A 411 -15.25 -4.16 12.43
C PRO A 411 -15.57 -3.26 13.64
N LYS A 412 -15.91 -2.00 13.39
CA LYS A 412 -16.24 -1.03 14.46
C LYS A 412 -17.56 -1.34 15.19
N ALA A 413 -18.49 -2.03 14.51
CA ALA A 413 -19.84 -2.29 15.01
C ALA A 413 -19.95 -3.39 16.08
N SER A 414 -18.87 -4.13 16.37
CA SER A 414 -18.88 -5.15 17.42
C SER A 414 -18.76 -4.50 18.81
N THR A 415 -19.90 -4.31 19.48
CA THR A 415 -19.96 -3.95 20.89
C THR A 415 -19.49 -5.13 21.76
N GLY A 416 -18.29 -5.02 22.34
CA GLY A 416 -17.71 -6.02 23.26
C GLY A 416 -16.84 -7.07 22.56
N ASN A 417 -15.56 -7.19 23.00
CA ASN A 417 -14.51 -8.08 22.47
C ASN A 417 -14.60 -8.31 20.95
N GLY A 418 -14.18 -7.31 20.17
CA GLY A 418 -14.37 -7.24 18.72
C GLY A 418 -14.15 -8.56 17.99
N ILE A 419 -15.19 -9.02 17.28
CA ILE A 419 -15.18 -10.26 16.52
C ILE A 419 -14.20 -10.10 15.36
N ARG A 420 -13.17 -10.94 15.32
CA ARG A 420 -12.21 -11.01 14.21
C ARG A 420 -12.92 -11.54 12.97
N THR A 421 -12.68 -10.91 11.82
CA THR A 421 -13.26 -11.38 10.55
C THR A 421 -12.59 -12.65 10.05
N ASN A 422 -13.26 -13.35 9.13
CA ASN A 422 -12.65 -14.49 8.43
C ASN A 422 -11.38 -14.10 7.66
N ILE A 423 -11.22 -12.82 7.30
CA ILE A 423 -10.00 -12.30 6.66
C ILE A 423 -8.84 -12.34 7.66
N TYR A 424 -9.06 -11.91 8.91
CA TYR A 424 -8.06 -12.01 9.96
C TYR A 424 -7.62 -13.46 10.16
N GLU A 425 -8.56 -14.39 10.26
CA GLU A 425 -8.26 -15.83 10.42
C GLU A 425 -7.53 -16.42 9.22
N ARG A 426 -7.89 -16.00 7.99
CA ARG A 426 -7.17 -16.36 6.76
C ARG A 426 -5.71 -15.90 6.82
N ILE A 427 -5.45 -14.64 7.18
CA ILE A 427 -4.09 -14.09 7.31
C ILE A 427 -3.31 -14.86 8.38
N LEU A 428 -3.91 -15.03 9.56
CA LEU A 428 -3.26 -15.72 10.68
C LEU A 428 -2.96 -17.18 10.36
N SER A 429 -3.90 -17.90 9.73
CA SER A 429 -3.69 -19.27 9.27
C SER A 429 -2.57 -19.35 8.24
N THR A 430 -2.48 -18.38 7.33
CA THR A 430 -1.42 -18.31 6.31
C THR A 430 -0.05 -18.12 6.96
N LEU A 431 0.06 -17.19 7.91
CA LEU A 431 1.30 -16.93 8.64
C LEU A 431 1.74 -18.14 9.50
N ARG A 432 0.80 -18.85 10.10
CA ARG A 432 1.08 -20.02 10.96
C ARG A 432 1.41 -21.29 10.18
N LYS A 433 0.62 -21.61 9.14
CA LYS A 433 0.76 -22.88 8.40
C LYS A 433 1.76 -22.78 7.24
N GLY A 434 1.99 -21.57 6.73
CA GLY A 434 2.82 -21.33 5.55
C GLY A 434 2.14 -21.71 4.23
N PHE A 435 2.95 -21.85 3.18
CA PHE A 435 2.54 -22.25 1.83
C PHE A 435 3.24 -23.52 1.41
N VAL A 436 2.54 -24.40 0.69
CA VAL A 436 3.17 -25.52 -0.02
C VAL A 436 2.96 -25.32 -1.52
N ILE A 437 4.08 -25.23 -2.26
CA ILE A 437 4.10 -25.05 -3.71
C ILE A 437 5.10 -26.07 -4.26
N GLY A 438 4.58 -27.14 -4.84
CA GLY A 438 5.39 -28.24 -5.36
C GLY A 438 6.17 -28.90 -4.24
N ASP A 439 7.49 -28.93 -4.40
CA ASP A 439 8.46 -29.52 -3.47
C ASP A 439 8.85 -28.59 -2.32
N LYS A 440 8.36 -27.34 -2.28
CA LYS A 440 8.74 -26.34 -1.27
C LYS A 440 7.62 -26.02 -0.30
N LYS A 441 7.95 -26.00 1.00
CA LYS A 441 7.09 -25.47 2.07
C LYS A 441 7.68 -24.18 2.62
N PHE A 442 7.04 -23.06 2.36
CA PHE A 442 7.46 -21.73 2.81
C PHE A 442 6.84 -21.41 4.18
N GLU A 443 7.67 -21.11 5.17
CA GLU A 443 7.28 -20.72 6.52
C GLU A 443 7.64 -19.26 6.82
N PHE A 444 6.99 -18.66 7.82
CA PHE A 444 7.25 -17.27 8.18
C PHE A 444 8.71 -17.05 8.59
N LEU A 445 9.36 -16.06 7.94
CA LEU A 445 10.73 -15.69 8.22
C LEU A 445 10.79 -14.42 9.09
N ALA A 446 10.44 -13.27 8.50
CA ALA A 446 10.41 -11.96 9.16
C ALA A 446 9.78 -10.89 8.25
N PHE A 447 9.74 -9.63 8.70
CA PHE A 447 9.38 -8.46 7.90
C PHE A 447 10.15 -7.23 8.37
N SER A 448 10.46 -6.30 7.48
CA SER A 448 10.93 -4.96 7.81
C SER A 448 9.76 -4.01 8.08
N SER A 449 10.02 -2.83 8.64
CA SER A 449 8.98 -1.80 8.85
C SER A 449 8.32 -1.33 7.56
N SER A 450 9.05 -1.31 6.44
CA SER A 450 8.48 -0.98 5.13
C SER A 450 7.49 -2.05 4.68
N GLN A 451 7.91 -3.32 4.76
CA GLN A 451 7.09 -4.46 4.40
C GLN A 451 5.84 -4.55 5.27
N LEU A 452 5.94 -4.30 6.59
CA LEU A 452 4.77 -4.26 7.48
C LEU A 452 3.77 -3.17 7.08
N ARG A 453 4.24 -1.98 6.67
CA ARG A 453 3.35 -0.91 6.16
C ARG A 453 2.67 -1.31 4.86
N ASP A 454 3.30 -2.15 4.06
CA ASP A 454 2.74 -2.68 2.80
C ASP A 454 1.97 -3.99 3.02
N ASN A 455 1.67 -4.36 4.28
CA ASN A 455 1.06 -5.63 4.67
C ASN A 455 1.78 -6.86 4.07
N SER A 456 3.11 -6.85 4.05
CA SER A 456 3.94 -7.88 3.44
C SER A 456 4.98 -8.48 4.39
N VAL A 457 5.37 -9.72 4.10
CA VAL A 457 6.30 -10.51 4.90
C VAL A 457 7.23 -11.33 4.00
N TRP A 458 8.38 -11.73 4.53
CA TRP A 458 9.23 -12.76 3.95
C TRP A 458 8.88 -14.12 4.51
N MET A 459 8.83 -15.10 3.63
CA MET A 459 8.76 -16.51 3.97
C MET A 459 9.94 -17.24 3.36
N PHE A 460 10.33 -18.35 3.98
CA PHE A 460 11.47 -19.16 3.56
C PHE A 460 11.10 -20.64 3.46
N ALA A 461 11.55 -21.31 2.41
CA ALA A 461 11.45 -22.75 2.26
C ALA A 461 12.72 -23.42 2.78
N SER A 462 12.63 -24.03 3.95
CA SER A 462 13.75 -24.73 4.59
C SER A 462 14.25 -25.90 3.72
N ARG A 463 15.56 -26.12 3.74
CA ARG A 463 16.24 -27.25 3.06
C ARG A 463 17.22 -27.93 4.02
N PRO A 464 17.73 -29.13 3.70
CA PRO A 464 18.80 -29.73 4.50
C PRO A 464 19.97 -28.75 4.67
N GLY A 465 20.34 -28.50 5.93
CA GLY A 465 21.43 -27.61 6.31
C GLY A 465 21.10 -26.11 6.38
N LEU A 466 19.87 -25.67 6.06
CA LEU A 466 19.46 -24.27 6.21
C LEU A 466 17.96 -24.13 6.46
N THR A 467 17.61 -23.61 7.63
CA THR A 467 16.23 -23.35 8.06
C THR A 467 15.95 -21.86 8.26
N ALA A 468 14.67 -21.48 8.39
CA ALA A 468 14.30 -20.12 8.76
C ALA A 468 14.86 -19.70 10.13
N ILE A 469 15.06 -20.65 11.05
CA ILE A 469 15.68 -20.41 12.36
C ILE A 469 17.15 -20.05 12.19
N ASP A 470 17.89 -20.82 11.39
CA ASP A 470 19.33 -20.57 11.15
C ASP A 470 19.56 -19.18 10.54
N ILE A 471 18.70 -18.77 9.60
CA ILE A 471 18.74 -17.44 8.99
C ILE A 471 18.49 -16.34 10.04
N ARG A 472 17.52 -16.52 10.94
CA ARG A 472 17.24 -15.55 12.03
C ARG A 472 18.38 -15.47 13.03
N THR A 473 18.98 -16.60 13.40
CA THR A 473 20.17 -16.66 14.27
C THR A 473 21.36 -15.94 13.65
N TRP A 474 21.55 -16.09 12.33
CA TRP A 474 22.60 -15.37 11.61
C TRP A 474 22.42 -13.83 11.59
N MET A 475 21.19 -13.32 11.69
CA MET A 475 20.93 -11.87 11.65
C MET A 475 21.49 -11.11 12.86
N GLY A 476 21.64 -11.78 14.01
CA GLY A 476 22.12 -11.19 15.26
C GLY A 476 21.49 -11.83 16.49
N ASP A 477 21.97 -11.41 17.66
CA ASP A 477 21.42 -11.83 18.96
C ASP A 477 20.32 -10.86 19.42
N PHE A 478 19.09 -11.36 19.46
CA PHE A 478 17.90 -10.61 19.91
C PHE A 478 17.38 -11.09 21.27
N SER A 479 18.07 -12.01 21.96
CA SER A 479 17.63 -12.66 23.21
C SER A 479 17.33 -11.67 24.34
N GLN A 480 18.03 -10.53 24.35
CA GLN A 480 17.87 -9.46 25.34
C GLN A 480 16.62 -8.60 25.13
N ILE A 481 15.92 -8.74 24.00
CA ILE A 481 14.77 -7.89 23.65
C ILE A 481 13.47 -8.62 24.02
N LYS A 482 12.91 -8.32 25.20
CA LYS A 482 11.64 -8.91 25.68
C LYS A 482 10.37 -8.16 25.24
N ASN A 483 10.52 -7.05 24.52
CA ASN A 483 9.38 -6.33 23.95
C ASN A 483 9.13 -6.79 22.51
N VAL A 484 7.96 -7.37 22.24
CA VAL A 484 7.59 -7.96 20.93
C VAL A 484 7.74 -6.99 19.76
N ALA A 485 7.25 -5.75 19.92
CA ALA A 485 7.31 -4.75 18.85
C ALA A 485 8.77 -4.34 18.53
N LYS A 486 9.60 -4.13 19.57
CA LYS A 486 11.03 -3.87 19.40
C LYS A 486 11.75 -5.06 18.79
N TYR A 487 11.46 -6.28 19.24
CA TYR A 487 12.05 -7.52 18.72
C TYR A 487 11.78 -7.65 17.21
N ALA A 488 10.52 -7.57 16.80
CA ALA A 488 10.13 -7.64 15.39
C ALA A 488 10.78 -6.53 14.56
N ALA A 489 10.84 -5.30 15.09
CA ALA A 489 11.49 -4.19 14.42
C ALA A 489 13.02 -4.37 14.28
N ARG A 490 13.70 -5.05 15.22
CA ARG A 490 15.14 -5.34 15.14
C ARG A 490 15.44 -6.50 14.22
N LEU A 491 14.67 -7.59 14.28
CA LEU A 491 14.75 -8.72 13.36
C LEU A 491 14.57 -8.28 11.90
N GLY A 492 13.64 -7.35 11.65
CA GLY A 492 13.33 -6.82 10.33
C GLY A 492 14.38 -5.93 9.69
N GLN A 493 15.42 -5.49 10.41
CA GLN A 493 16.38 -4.52 9.88
C GLN A 493 17.21 -5.07 8.72
N SER A 494 17.50 -6.37 8.73
CA SER A 494 18.27 -7.04 7.68
C SER A 494 17.50 -7.20 6.37
N PHE A 495 16.18 -7.00 6.38
CA PHE A 495 15.30 -7.07 5.19
C PHE A 495 14.98 -5.71 4.57
N GLY A 496 15.53 -4.62 5.11
CA GLY A 496 15.47 -3.31 4.46
C GLY A 496 16.31 -3.32 3.18
N SER A 497 15.78 -2.74 2.10
CA SER A 497 16.56 -2.56 0.86
C SER A 497 17.80 -1.71 1.15
N SER A 498 18.96 -2.20 0.74
CA SER A 498 20.24 -1.57 1.02
C SER A 498 21.30 -1.96 0.01
N THR A 499 22.31 -1.11 -0.14
CA THR A 499 23.50 -1.41 -0.94
C THR A 499 24.61 -1.87 0.00
N GLU A 500 25.10 -3.10 -0.18
CA GLU A 500 26.28 -3.57 0.54
C GLU A 500 27.53 -2.91 -0.03
N THR A 501 28.37 -2.41 0.87
CA THR A 501 29.56 -1.64 0.47
C THR A 501 30.85 -2.38 0.79
N LEU A 502 31.42 -2.14 1.97
CA LEU A 502 32.72 -2.64 2.37
C LEU A 502 32.63 -3.32 3.74
N SER A 503 33.49 -4.31 3.97
CA SER A 503 33.70 -4.86 5.31
C SER A 503 34.56 -3.92 6.16
N VAL A 504 34.17 -3.77 7.43
CA VAL A 504 34.87 -2.96 8.43
C VAL A 504 35.16 -3.87 9.62
N LEU A 505 36.44 -4.08 9.94
CA LEU A 505 36.82 -4.96 11.04
C LEU A 505 36.68 -4.24 12.39
N ARG A 506 36.55 -5.00 13.48
CA ARG A 506 36.36 -4.45 14.84
C ARG A 506 37.47 -3.45 15.23
N HIS A 507 38.71 -3.66 14.81
CA HIS A 507 39.83 -2.76 15.11
C HIS A 507 39.84 -1.49 14.25
N GLU A 508 39.02 -1.41 13.20
CA GLU A 508 38.88 -0.24 12.33
C GLU A 508 37.74 0.68 12.79
N ILE A 509 37.12 0.34 13.93
CA ILE A 509 35.98 1.04 14.52
C ILE A 509 36.38 1.50 15.91
N GLU A 510 35.94 2.71 16.25
CA GLU A 510 35.94 3.19 17.63
C GLU A 510 34.51 3.40 18.12
N VAL A 511 34.27 3.10 19.40
CA VAL A 511 33.01 3.44 20.07
C VAL A 511 33.23 4.70 20.89
N ILE A 512 32.61 5.80 20.48
CA ILE A 512 32.72 7.12 21.12
C ILE A 512 31.49 7.40 22.00
N PRO A 513 31.62 8.25 23.04
CA PRO A 513 30.50 8.55 23.92
C PRO A 513 29.39 9.32 23.20
N ASP A 514 28.16 9.08 23.66
CA ASP A 514 27.01 9.91 23.31
C ASP A 514 27.17 11.32 23.88
N VAL A 515 26.84 12.33 23.09
CA VAL A 515 26.95 13.73 23.47
C VAL A 515 25.73 14.11 24.32
N LYS A 516 26.02 14.53 25.56
CA LYS A 516 25.03 15.00 26.53
C LYS A 516 25.49 16.32 27.14
N VAL A 517 24.55 17.23 27.39
CA VAL A 517 24.83 18.50 28.07
C VAL A 517 24.51 18.35 29.55
N HIS A 518 25.42 18.78 30.43
CA HIS A 518 25.22 18.75 31.89
C HIS A 518 23.91 19.44 32.29
N GLY A 519 23.13 18.80 33.16
CA GLY A 519 21.83 19.30 33.61
C GLY A 519 20.66 18.97 32.67
N THR A 520 20.88 18.20 31.61
CA THR A 520 19.83 17.73 30.69
C THR A 520 19.80 16.20 30.62
N SER A 521 18.62 15.61 30.41
CA SER A 521 18.45 14.17 30.18
C SER A 521 18.58 13.74 28.72
N TYR A 522 18.72 14.72 27.80
CA TYR A 522 18.71 14.49 26.36
C TYR A 522 20.06 14.04 25.81
N VAL A 523 20.02 13.23 24.76
CA VAL A 523 21.18 12.85 23.95
C VAL A 523 21.15 13.65 22.66
N PHE A 524 22.17 14.49 22.43
CA PHE A 524 22.26 15.35 21.25
C PHE A 524 22.74 14.58 20.02
N SER A 525 23.45 13.47 20.22
CA SER A 525 24.00 12.61 19.18
C SER A 525 23.20 11.33 18.94
N ASP A 526 21.91 11.30 19.31
CA ASP A 526 21.11 10.07 19.24
C ASP A 526 20.99 9.60 17.80
N GLY A 527 21.57 8.43 17.50
CA GLY A 527 21.50 7.82 16.17
C GLY A 527 22.57 8.28 15.17
N ILE A 528 23.56 9.11 15.55
CA ILE A 528 24.60 9.58 14.62
C ILE A 528 26.04 9.28 15.06
N GLY A 529 26.85 8.83 14.11
CA GLY A 529 28.29 8.57 14.24
C GLY A 529 29.10 9.32 13.18
N LYS A 530 30.38 8.96 13.06
CA LYS A 530 31.31 9.56 12.11
C LYS A 530 31.87 8.52 11.14
N ILE A 531 32.18 8.94 9.92
CA ILE A 531 32.92 8.17 8.92
C ILE A 531 34.13 9.00 8.46
N SER A 532 35.32 8.40 8.38
CA SER A 532 36.49 9.13 7.88
C SER A 532 36.34 9.49 6.41
N ALA A 533 36.92 10.63 6.00
CA ALA A 533 36.81 11.12 4.63
C ALA A 533 37.35 10.13 3.58
N ASP A 534 38.44 9.41 3.88
CA ASP A 534 38.97 8.38 2.97
C ASP A 534 37.97 7.22 2.81
N PHE A 535 37.45 6.70 3.92
CA PHE A 535 36.52 5.58 3.88
C PHE A 535 35.19 5.97 3.23
N ALA A 536 34.69 7.18 3.48
CA ALA A 536 33.52 7.75 2.83
C ALA A 536 33.66 7.78 1.30
N ARG A 537 34.84 8.16 0.78
CA ARG A 537 35.11 8.16 -0.67
C ARG A 537 35.02 6.75 -1.27
N ARG A 538 35.56 5.76 -0.57
CA ARG A 538 35.52 4.35 -0.99
C ARG A 538 34.09 3.81 -0.96
N VAL A 539 33.32 4.15 0.08
CA VAL A 539 31.89 3.81 0.19
C VAL A 539 31.09 4.46 -0.94
N ALA A 540 31.32 5.74 -1.23
CA ALA A 540 30.65 6.46 -2.32
C ALA A 540 30.92 5.82 -3.70
N SER A 541 32.18 5.47 -3.97
CA SER A 541 32.56 4.78 -5.21
C SER A 541 31.88 3.41 -5.34
N LYS A 542 31.78 2.65 -4.24
CA LYS A 542 31.08 1.36 -4.23
C LYS A 542 29.57 1.50 -4.44
N CYS A 543 28.98 2.62 -4.02
CA CYS A 543 27.59 2.99 -4.32
C CYS A 543 27.38 3.58 -5.73
N GLY A 544 28.41 3.63 -6.58
CA GLY A 544 28.31 4.19 -7.94
C GLY A 544 28.20 5.73 -7.98
N LEU A 545 28.59 6.43 -6.91
CA LEU A 545 28.47 7.88 -6.82
C LEU A 545 29.69 8.59 -7.41
N GLN A 546 29.44 9.61 -8.25
CA GLN A 546 30.48 10.48 -8.84
C GLN A 546 31.16 11.37 -7.79
N HIS A 547 30.42 11.77 -6.76
CA HIS A 547 30.91 12.62 -5.68
C HIS A 547 30.65 11.95 -4.33
N THR A 548 31.51 12.24 -3.35
CA THR A 548 31.33 11.75 -1.98
C THR A 548 30.29 12.60 -1.25
N PRO A 549 29.15 12.03 -0.82
CA PRO A 549 28.18 12.76 0.00
C PRO A 549 28.71 12.97 1.42
N SER A 550 28.16 13.97 2.11
CA SER A 550 28.60 14.34 3.46
C SER A 550 28.05 13.45 4.57
N ALA A 551 27.00 12.67 4.31
CA ALA A 551 26.44 11.74 5.28
C ALA A 551 25.83 10.50 4.61
N PHE A 552 25.85 9.38 5.32
CA PHE A 552 25.26 8.10 4.91
C PHE A 552 24.35 7.57 6.01
N GLN A 553 23.15 7.13 5.65
CA GLN A 553 22.34 6.29 6.52
C GLN A 553 22.80 4.85 6.39
N ILE A 554 23.16 4.22 7.52
CA ILE A 554 23.84 2.93 7.52
C ILE A 554 23.15 1.86 8.36
N ARG A 555 23.51 0.61 8.05
CA ARG A 555 23.39 -0.56 8.94
C ARG A 555 24.74 -1.25 9.00
N TYR A 556 25.23 -1.50 10.20
CA TYR A 556 26.52 -2.16 10.42
C TYR A 556 26.45 -3.01 11.69
N GLY A 557 26.59 -4.34 11.59
CA GLY A 557 26.29 -5.22 12.72
C GLY A 557 24.88 -4.94 13.27
N GLY A 558 24.78 -4.68 14.57
CA GLY A 558 23.56 -4.20 15.23
C GLY A 558 23.45 -2.67 15.37
N TYR A 559 24.34 -1.91 14.74
CA TYR A 559 24.29 -0.44 14.69
C TYR A 559 23.35 0.04 13.57
N LYS A 560 22.44 0.95 13.94
CA LYS A 560 21.54 1.69 13.05
C LYS A 560 21.73 3.18 13.28
N GLY A 561 21.91 3.94 12.20
CA GLY A 561 21.92 5.39 12.28
C GLY A 561 22.46 6.08 11.03
N VAL A 562 22.89 7.33 11.20
CA VAL A 562 23.65 8.10 10.20
C VAL A 562 25.13 8.13 10.59
N VAL A 563 26.02 8.16 9.61
CA VAL A 563 27.42 8.54 9.80
C VAL A 563 27.75 9.73 8.92
N ALA A 564 28.23 10.80 9.55
CA ALA A 564 28.64 12.04 8.88
C ALA A 564 30.16 12.02 8.62
N VAL A 565 30.58 12.59 7.49
CA VAL A 565 32.00 12.66 7.13
C VAL A 565 32.73 13.55 8.13
N ASP A 566 33.73 13.00 8.80
CA ASP A 566 34.68 13.73 9.63
C ASP A 566 36.04 13.78 8.91
N PRO A 567 36.47 14.96 8.42
CA PRO A 567 37.77 15.12 7.75
C PRO A 567 38.97 14.77 8.63
N TYR A 568 38.81 14.80 9.95
CA TYR A 568 39.89 14.62 10.92
C TYR A 568 39.91 13.21 11.54
N SER A 569 38.91 12.37 11.27
CA SER A 569 38.87 11.01 11.82
C SER A 569 39.84 10.08 11.09
N SER A 570 40.67 9.37 11.86
CA SER A 570 41.55 8.31 11.36
C SER A 570 40.89 6.93 11.35
N MET A 571 39.79 6.76 12.09
CA MET A 571 39.04 5.50 12.17
C MET A 571 38.06 5.41 11.00
N LYS A 572 37.81 4.19 10.47
CA LYS A 572 36.84 4.04 9.38
C LYS A 572 35.45 4.47 9.84
N LEU A 573 35.03 4.02 11.02
CA LEU A 573 33.76 4.41 11.64
C LEU A 573 33.97 4.74 13.12
N SER A 574 33.35 5.82 13.58
CA SER A 574 33.22 6.17 14.99
C SER A 574 31.75 6.09 15.39
N LEU A 575 31.37 5.05 16.13
CA LEU A 575 29.97 4.72 16.42
C LEU A 575 29.62 5.02 17.88
N ARG A 576 28.32 5.23 18.17
CA ARG A 576 27.83 5.57 19.51
C ARG A 576 26.93 4.50 20.12
N LYS A 577 26.81 4.49 21.44
CA LYS A 577 25.96 3.52 22.15
C LYS A 577 24.49 3.65 21.77
N SER A 578 23.99 4.87 21.59
CA SER A 578 22.63 5.15 21.09
C SER A 578 22.33 4.45 19.75
N MET A 579 23.33 4.23 18.91
CA MET A 579 23.18 3.57 17.60
C MET A 579 23.10 2.03 17.71
N SER A 580 23.67 1.42 18.76
CA SER A 580 23.68 -0.04 18.96
C SER A 580 22.31 -0.53 19.44
N LYS A 581 21.64 -1.37 18.64
CA LYS A 581 20.27 -1.84 18.91
C LYS A 581 20.21 -3.30 19.34
N TYR A 582 21.21 -4.10 19.00
CA TYR A 582 21.38 -5.52 19.35
C TYR A 582 22.83 -5.95 19.08
N GLU A 583 23.24 -7.13 19.54
CA GLU A 583 24.60 -7.64 19.32
C GLU A 583 24.67 -8.45 18.02
N SER A 584 25.79 -8.34 17.29
CA SER A 584 26.01 -9.03 16.02
C SER A 584 27.49 -9.07 15.66
N ASP A 585 27.93 -10.19 15.09
CA ASP A 585 29.28 -10.37 14.55
C ASP A 585 29.44 -9.91 13.10
N ASN A 586 28.36 -9.43 12.48
CA ASN A 586 28.39 -9.01 11.09
C ASN A 586 29.23 -7.74 10.90
N ASN A 587 30.24 -7.84 10.03
CA ASN A 587 31.22 -6.78 9.76
C ASN A 587 30.97 -6.03 8.44
N LYS A 588 29.84 -6.26 7.76
CA LYS A 588 29.52 -5.60 6.49
C LYS A 588 28.75 -4.30 6.71
N LEU A 589 29.21 -3.25 6.03
CA LEU A 589 28.54 -1.95 6.00
C LEU A 589 27.51 -1.90 4.87
N ASP A 590 26.26 -1.70 5.22
CA ASP A 590 25.18 -1.43 4.26
C ASP A 590 24.80 0.06 4.30
N VAL A 591 24.64 0.65 3.12
CA VAL A 591 24.13 2.02 2.93
C VAL A 591 22.69 1.97 2.46
N LEU A 592 21.81 2.69 3.16
CA LEU A 592 20.38 2.78 2.88
C LEU A 592 20.02 4.08 2.15
N GLY A 593 20.85 5.12 2.31
CA GLY A 593 20.68 6.42 1.71
C GLY A 593 21.86 7.32 2.04
N TRP A 594 21.92 8.49 1.43
CA TRP A 594 22.99 9.46 1.60
C TRP A 594 22.46 10.89 1.43
N SER A 595 23.24 11.88 1.89
CA SER A 595 22.91 13.30 1.66
C SER A 595 22.95 13.62 0.17
N LYS A 596 21.88 14.24 -0.33
CA LYS A 596 21.68 14.64 -1.72
C LYS A 596 20.53 15.64 -1.81
N TYR A 597 20.41 16.33 -2.95
CA TYR A 597 19.22 17.11 -3.26
C TYR A 597 17.95 16.25 -3.14
N GLN A 598 17.01 16.72 -2.33
CA GLN A 598 15.65 16.18 -2.26
C GLN A 598 14.65 17.34 -2.29
N PRO A 599 13.65 17.31 -3.20
CA PRO A 599 12.71 18.40 -3.34
C PRO A 599 11.85 18.60 -2.10
N CYS A 600 11.60 19.87 -1.82
CA CYS A 600 10.77 20.30 -0.72
C CYS A 600 9.32 20.47 -1.16
N TYR A 601 8.40 19.92 -0.37
CA TYR A 601 6.97 20.11 -0.59
C TYR A 601 6.29 20.43 0.74
N LEU A 602 5.34 21.35 0.71
CA LEU A 602 4.33 21.43 1.75
C LEU A 602 3.42 20.21 1.66
N ASN A 603 2.80 19.90 2.78
CA ASN A 603 1.72 18.93 2.88
C ASN A 603 0.64 19.52 3.79
N ARG A 604 -0.52 18.84 3.90
CA ARG A 604 -1.64 19.30 4.73
C ARG A 604 -1.23 19.64 6.17
N GLN A 605 -0.34 18.86 6.80
CA GLN A 605 0.09 19.12 8.17
C GLN A 605 0.89 20.42 8.27
N LEU A 606 1.89 20.58 7.40
CA LEU A 606 2.71 21.80 7.36
C LEU A 606 1.87 23.04 7.06
N VAL A 607 0.95 22.98 6.08
CA VAL A 607 0.04 24.08 5.74
C VAL A 607 -0.78 24.49 6.97
N THR A 608 -1.44 23.53 7.62
CA THR A 608 -2.26 23.80 8.81
C THR A 608 -1.45 24.44 9.93
N LEU A 609 -0.25 23.91 10.22
CA LEU A 609 0.57 24.40 11.31
C LEU A 609 1.18 25.78 11.00
N LEU A 610 1.64 26.01 9.76
CA LEU A 610 2.18 27.32 9.35
C LEU A 610 1.10 28.42 9.41
N SER A 611 -0.11 28.13 8.91
CA SER A 611 -1.26 29.03 9.03
C SER A 611 -1.60 29.32 10.50
N THR A 612 -1.60 28.29 11.35
CA THR A 612 -1.82 28.44 12.81
C THR A 612 -0.75 29.33 13.48
N LEU A 613 0.50 29.25 13.03
CA LEU A 613 1.61 30.08 13.53
C LEU A 613 1.63 31.49 12.93
N GLY A 614 0.70 31.81 12.04
CA GLY A 614 0.46 33.16 11.52
C GLY A 614 1.08 33.45 10.15
N VAL A 615 1.52 32.43 9.40
CA VAL A 615 1.76 32.60 7.95
C VAL A 615 0.41 32.88 7.29
N LYS A 616 0.31 33.94 6.49
CA LYS A 616 -0.96 34.33 5.88
C LYS A 616 -1.42 33.28 4.87
N ASP A 617 -2.72 32.97 4.86
CA ASP A 617 -3.27 31.97 3.94
C ASP A 617 -3.06 32.37 2.47
N ASP A 618 -3.15 33.66 2.13
CA ASP A 618 -2.85 34.19 0.79
C ASP A 618 -1.44 33.84 0.31
N VAL A 619 -0.45 33.74 1.21
CA VAL A 619 0.91 33.31 0.84
C VAL A 619 0.91 31.84 0.42
N LEU A 620 0.18 30.99 1.14
CA LEU A 620 0.08 29.56 0.84
C LEU A 620 -0.68 29.32 -0.47
N GLU A 621 -1.75 30.07 -0.71
CA GLU A 621 -2.49 30.07 -1.98
C GLU A 621 -1.61 30.55 -3.14
N GLN A 622 -0.81 31.60 -2.92
CA GLN A 622 0.15 32.09 -3.90
C GLN A 622 1.21 31.03 -4.24
N LYS A 623 1.79 30.32 -3.26
CA LYS A 623 2.72 29.20 -3.52
C LYS A 623 2.06 28.06 -4.27
N GLN A 624 0.79 27.77 -3.98
CA GLN A 624 0.02 26.78 -4.75
C GLN A 624 -0.15 27.22 -6.20
N LYS A 625 -0.50 28.48 -6.44
CA LYS A 625 -0.66 29.06 -7.77
C LYS A 625 0.66 29.01 -8.56
N GLU A 626 1.76 29.43 -7.96
CA GLU A 626 3.10 29.36 -8.55
C GLU A 626 3.47 27.94 -8.97
N ALA A 627 3.16 26.93 -8.14
CA ALA A 627 3.39 25.54 -8.48
C ALA A 627 2.53 25.06 -9.66
N VAL A 628 1.29 25.52 -9.78
CA VAL A 628 0.41 25.20 -10.93
C VAL A 628 0.93 25.88 -12.19
N ASP A 629 1.24 27.17 -12.12
CA ASP A 629 1.76 27.95 -13.25
C ASP A 629 3.08 27.35 -13.76
N GLN A 630 3.97 26.89 -12.86
CA GLN A 630 5.19 26.18 -13.23
C GLN A 630 4.90 24.85 -13.95
N LEU A 631 3.88 24.10 -13.52
CA LEU A 631 3.48 22.84 -14.15
C LEU A 631 2.80 23.04 -15.51
N ASP A 632 2.13 24.17 -15.72
CA ASP A 632 1.53 24.51 -17.03
C ASP A 632 2.62 24.91 -18.03
N ALA A 633 3.62 25.66 -17.59
CA ALA A 633 4.73 26.10 -18.42
C ALA A 633 5.54 24.93 -19.03
N ILE A 634 5.64 23.78 -18.35
CA ILE A 634 6.44 22.64 -18.85
C ILE A 634 5.94 22.10 -20.19
N LEU A 635 4.68 22.36 -20.56
CA LEU A 635 4.09 21.84 -21.79
C LEU A 635 4.52 22.63 -23.03
N HIS A 636 5.09 23.82 -22.84
CA HIS A 636 5.38 24.76 -23.94
C HIS A 636 6.81 25.35 -23.85
N ASP A 637 7.40 25.40 -22.66
CA ASP A 637 8.73 25.94 -22.42
C ASP A 637 9.73 24.82 -22.07
N SER A 638 10.71 24.63 -22.96
CA SER A 638 11.74 23.60 -22.81
C SER A 638 12.62 23.80 -21.57
N LEU A 639 12.93 25.04 -21.20
CA LEU A 639 13.75 25.35 -20.03
C LEU A 639 12.98 25.07 -18.74
N LYS A 640 11.70 25.48 -18.69
CA LYS A 640 10.82 25.18 -17.55
C LYS A 640 10.55 23.69 -17.41
N ALA A 641 10.39 22.98 -18.52
CA ALA A 641 10.28 21.52 -18.51
C ALA A 641 11.53 20.86 -17.92
N GLN A 642 12.72 21.30 -18.34
CA GLN A 642 13.98 20.80 -17.82
C GLN A 642 14.12 21.08 -16.32
N GLU A 643 13.87 22.31 -15.89
CA GLU A 643 13.91 22.73 -14.49
C GLU A 643 12.96 21.89 -13.63
N ALA A 644 11.71 21.70 -14.05
CA ALA A 644 10.74 20.90 -13.32
C ALA A 644 11.14 19.42 -13.24
N LEU A 645 11.66 18.83 -14.31
CA LEU A 645 12.14 17.44 -14.31
C LEU A 645 13.40 17.27 -13.44
N GLU A 646 14.26 18.27 -13.35
CA GLU A 646 15.42 18.29 -12.45
C GLU A 646 15.01 18.40 -10.99
N LEU A 647 14.14 19.35 -10.67
CA LEU A 647 13.81 19.67 -9.29
C LEU A 647 12.74 18.76 -8.71
N MET A 648 11.69 18.41 -9.44
CA MET A 648 10.49 17.76 -8.87
C MET A 648 10.46 16.23 -9.01
N SER A 649 11.30 15.63 -9.87
CA SER A 649 11.34 14.19 -10.07
C SER A 649 12.70 13.68 -10.58
N PRO A 650 13.75 13.73 -9.74
CA PRO A 650 15.02 13.10 -10.08
C PRO A 650 14.83 11.59 -10.19
N GLY A 651 15.09 11.01 -11.37
CA GLY A 651 14.96 9.57 -11.62
C GLY A 651 15.33 9.17 -13.06
N GLU A 652 15.47 7.87 -13.31
CA GLU A 652 15.93 7.35 -14.62
C GLU A 652 14.96 7.69 -15.78
N ASN A 653 13.65 7.55 -15.55
CA ASN A 653 12.64 7.87 -16.56
C ASN A 653 12.66 9.37 -16.95
N THR A 654 13.04 10.27 -16.03
CA THR A 654 13.15 11.70 -16.35
C THR A 654 14.47 12.06 -17.03
N ASN A 655 15.51 11.21 -16.91
CA ASN A 655 16.77 11.43 -17.61
C ASN A 655 16.61 11.34 -19.14
N ILE A 656 15.74 10.45 -19.63
CA ILE A 656 15.42 10.36 -21.07
C ILE A 656 14.75 11.65 -21.53
N LEU A 657 13.74 12.14 -20.80
CA LEU A 657 13.04 13.38 -21.14
C LEU A 657 13.99 14.59 -21.11
N LYS A 658 14.89 14.66 -20.12
CA LYS A 658 15.94 15.69 -20.07
C LYS A 658 16.90 15.60 -21.25
N ALA A 659 17.32 14.40 -21.64
CA ALA A 659 18.19 14.21 -22.80
C ALA A 659 17.49 14.68 -24.09
N MET A 660 16.19 14.42 -24.24
CA MET A 660 15.41 14.92 -25.37
C MET A 660 15.35 16.46 -25.38
N LEU A 661 15.04 17.09 -24.25
CA LEU A 661 15.04 18.55 -24.14
C LEU A 661 16.43 19.15 -24.44
N ASN A 662 17.50 18.54 -23.92
CA ASN A 662 18.89 18.95 -24.18
C ASN A 662 19.30 18.79 -25.65
N CYS A 663 18.70 17.84 -26.37
CA CYS A 663 18.89 17.66 -27.81
C CYS A 663 18.06 18.63 -28.66
N GLY A 664 17.26 19.52 -28.05
CA GLY A 664 16.45 20.53 -28.72
C GLY A 664 15.06 20.05 -29.16
N TYR A 665 14.58 18.91 -28.65
CA TYR A 665 13.19 18.51 -28.88
C TYR A 665 12.24 19.43 -28.11
N MET A 666 11.21 19.94 -28.80
CA MET A 666 10.23 20.86 -28.19
C MET A 666 9.12 20.08 -27.46
N PRO A 667 8.69 20.51 -26.26
CA PRO A 667 7.64 19.87 -25.46
C PRO A 667 6.31 19.59 -26.17
N ASP A 668 5.93 20.42 -27.14
CA ASP A 668 4.64 20.38 -27.85
C ASP A 668 4.76 19.82 -29.28
N ALA A 669 5.96 19.61 -29.79
CA ALA A 669 6.19 19.12 -31.15
C ALA A 669 6.48 17.62 -31.22
N GLU A 670 7.18 17.06 -30.23
CA GLU A 670 7.51 15.62 -30.22
C GLU A 670 6.44 14.82 -29.44
N PRO A 671 5.69 13.90 -30.10
CA PRO A 671 4.54 13.25 -29.47
C PRO A 671 4.85 12.48 -28.18
N PHE A 672 5.99 11.79 -28.11
CA PHE A 672 6.35 11.02 -26.92
C PHE A 672 6.68 11.94 -25.74
N LEU A 673 7.51 12.96 -25.93
CA LEU A 673 7.87 13.98 -24.94
C LEU A 673 6.62 14.71 -24.46
N SER A 674 5.75 15.14 -25.36
CA SER A 674 4.49 15.82 -25.01
C SER A 674 3.60 14.95 -24.14
N MET A 675 3.37 13.69 -24.52
CA MET A 675 2.58 12.74 -23.74
C MET A 675 3.18 12.49 -22.35
N MET A 676 4.51 12.36 -22.27
CA MET A 676 5.21 12.13 -21.01
C MET A 676 5.16 13.36 -20.09
N LEU A 677 5.30 14.58 -20.63
CA LEU A 677 5.18 15.82 -19.87
C LEU A 677 3.74 16.07 -19.41
N GLN A 678 2.74 15.79 -20.24
CA GLN A 678 1.33 15.83 -19.85
C GLN A 678 1.02 14.84 -18.72
N THR A 679 1.55 13.62 -18.81
CA THR A 679 1.40 12.60 -17.76
C THR A 679 2.08 13.04 -16.47
N PHE A 680 3.28 13.60 -16.56
CA PHE A 680 3.99 14.17 -15.43
C PHE A 680 3.19 15.30 -14.77
N ARG A 681 2.70 16.27 -15.55
CA ARG A 681 1.83 17.35 -15.08
C ARG A 681 0.58 16.81 -14.39
N ALA A 682 -0.14 15.89 -15.04
CA ALA A 682 -1.35 15.29 -14.49
C ALA A 682 -1.08 14.58 -13.15
N SER A 683 0.05 13.86 -13.04
CA SER A 683 0.48 13.22 -11.80
C SER A 683 0.74 14.23 -10.68
N LYS A 684 1.44 15.33 -10.96
CA LYS A 684 1.73 16.38 -9.97
C LYS A 684 0.48 17.16 -9.55
N LEU A 685 -0.40 17.49 -10.49
CA LEU A 685 -1.69 18.11 -10.19
C LEU A 685 -2.60 17.20 -9.36
N LEU A 686 -2.56 15.89 -9.61
CA LEU A 686 -3.28 14.91 -8.80
C LEU A 686 -2.74 14.88 -7.36
N ASP A 687 -1.42 14.87 -7.18
CA ASP A 687 -0.76 14.97 -5.87
C ASP A 687 -1.11 16.29 -5.16
N LEU A 688 -1.17 17.41 -5.88
CA LEU A 688 -1.60 18.70 -5.36
C LEU A 688 -3.05 18.64 -4.86
N ARG A 689 -3.98 18.13 -5.69
CA ARG A 689 -5.41 18.01 -5.36
C ARG A 689 -5.66 17.06 -4.19
N THR A 690 -4.99 15.91 -4.18
CA THR A 690 -5.30 14.82 -3.23
C THR A 690 -4.49 14.89 -1.94
N LYS A 691 -3.33 15.53 -1.94
CA LYS A 691 -2.40 15.56 -0.79
C LYS A 691 -1.92 16.97 -0.40
N SER A 692 -2.33 18.00 -1.13
CA SER A 692 -1.84 19.38 -0.97
C SER A 692 -0.31 19.46 -1.05
N ARG A 693 0.27 18.69 -1.98
CA ARG A 693 1.71 18.57 -2.17
C ARG A 693 2.27 19.76 -2.97
N ILE A 694 2.36 20.93 -2.35
CA ILE A 694 2.80 22.18 -2.99
C ILE A 694 4.33 22.21 -3.03
N PHE A 695 4.93 22.37 -4.21
CA PHE A 695 6.39 22.46 -4.35
C PHE A 695 6.92 23.80 -3.83
N ILE A 696 8.04 23.78 -3.10
CA ILE A 696 8.70 24.98 -2.56
C ILE A 696 10.14 25.04 -3.09
N PRO A 697 10.46 25.95 -4.03
CA PRO A 697 11.81 26.07 -4.59
C PRO A 697 12.87 26.47 -3.55
N ASN A 698 12.52 27.39 -2.65
CA ASN A 698 13.38 27.90 -1.58
C ASN A 698 13.36 27.00 -0.33
N GLY A 699 13.51 25.70 -0.55
CA GLY A 699 13.59 24.72 0.51
C GLY A 699 14.09 23.37 0.01
N ARG A 700 14.55 22.54 0.93
CA ARG A 700 14.94 21.15 0.67
C ARG A 700 14.52 20.23 1.80
N LEU A 701 14.34 18.97 1.45
CA LEU A 701 14.36 17.89 2.42
C LEU A 701 15.83 17.50 2.67
N MET A 702 16.30 17.58 3.92
CA MET A 702 17.71 17.40 4.26
C MET A 702 17.90 16.35 5.36
N MET A 703 18.94 15.52 5.23
CA MET A 703 19.34 14.60 6.30
C MET A 703 19.86 15.40 7.50
N GLY A 704 19.45 15.03 8.71
CA GLY A 704 19.98 15.64 9.94
C GLY A 704 21.39 15.18 10.25
N CYS A 705 22.24 16.12 10.66
CA CYS A 705 23.62 15.87 11.07
C CYS A 705 23.96 16.63 12.37
N LEU A 706 25.06 16.26 13.01
CA LEU A 706 25.54 16.86 14.25
C LEU A 706 26.80 17.67 14.00
N ASP A 707 26.90 18.84 14.62
CA ASP A 707 28.11 19.64 14.63
C ASP A 707 29.15 19.06 15.59
N GLU A 708 30.02 18.19 15.07
CA GLU A 708 31.16 17.62 15.80
C GLU A 708 32.26 18.68 16.12
N SER A 709 32.26 19.84 15.43
CA SER A 709 33.22 20.92 15.70
C SER A 709 32.88 21.76 16.93
N ARG A 710 31.65 21.62 17.46
CA ARG A 710 31.13 22.35 18.63
C ARG A 710 31.15 23.87 18.44
N THR A 711 30.98 24.34 17.22
CA THR A 711 30.98 25.77 16.87
C THR A 711 29.59 26.38 16.93
N LEU A 712 28.56 25.65 16.51
CA LEU A 712 27.18 26.14 16.51
C LEU A 712 26.66 26.34 17.94
N GLU A 713 25.98 27.46 18.16
CA GLU A 713 25.23 27.75 19.38
C GLU A 713 23.78 27.24 19.30
N TYR A 714 23.14 27.12 20.46
CA TYR A 714 21.72 26.75 20.52
C TYR A 714 20.85 27.79 19.79
N GLY A 715 19.95 27.33 18.93
CA GLY A 715 19.16 28.15 18.01
C GLY A 715 19.79 28.36 16.63
N GLN A 716 21.02 27.89 16.42
CA GLN A 716 21.71 27.97 15.13
C GLN A 716 21.70 26.63 14.39
N VAL A 717 21.84 26.68 13.07
CA VAL A 717 22.10 25.52 12.19
C VAL A 717 23.13 25.91 11.13
N PHE A 718 23.80 24.92 10.55
CA PHE A 718 24.57 25.11 9.33
C PHE A 718 23.89 24.38 8.17
N VAL A 719 23.74 25.08 7.04
CA VAL A 719 23.12 24.56 5.83
C VAL A 719 23.93 25.04 4.62
N GLN A 720 24.46 24.07 3.88
CA GLN A 720 25.08 24.28 2.57
C GLN A 720 24.47 23.29 1.58
N PHE A 721 24.15 23.76 0.39
CA PHE A 721 23.40 22.96 -0.58
C PHE A 721 23.95 23.10 -2.00
N THR A 722 23.81 22.05 -2.80
CA THR A 722 24.30 22.00 -4.19
C THR A 722 23.43 22.82 -5.14
N GLY A 723 24.02 23.59 -6.03
CA GLY A 723 23.34 24.29 -7.12
C GLY A 723 22.87 23.36 -8.24
N SER A 724 21.89 22.49 -7.98
CA SER A 724 21.16 21.80 -9.05
C SER A 724 20.02 22.72 -9.49
N GLY A 725 20.09 23.28 -10.71
CA GLY A 725 18.99 24.07 -11.31
C GLY A 725 19.02 25.60 -11.14
N HIS A 726 19.86 26.19 -10.27
CA HIS A 726 20.02 27.65 -10.21
C HIS A 726 21.00 28.15 -11.29
N ARG A 727 20.59 28.14 -12.57
CA ARG A 727 21.37 28.78 -13.64
C ARG A 727 21.06 30.27 -13.85
N GLU A 728 19.93 30.81 -13.36
CA GLU A 728 19.48 32.14 -13.82
C GLU A 728 18.85 33.09 -12.77
N PHE A 729 19.12 32.93 -11.47
CA PHE A 729 18.63 33.90 -10.44
C PHE A 729 19.72 34.79 -9.82
N SER A 730 20.90 34.87 -10.44
CA SER A 730 21.97 35.78 -9.98
C SER A 730 22.51 36.61 -11.14
N GLU A 731 21.70 37.52 -11.68
CA GLU A 731 22.21 38.64 -12.47
C GLU A 731 22.74 39.80 -11.62
N ASP A 732 22.56 39.80 -10.29
CA ASP A 732 22.91 40.96 -9.46
C ASP A 732 24.13 40.81 -8.51
N LEU A 733 24.95 39.75 -8.62
CA LEU A 733 26.21 39.66 -7.86
C LEU A 733 27.39 39.20 -8.74
N HIS A 734 28.13 40.20 -9.23
CA HIS A 734 29.48 40.18 -9.81
C HIS A 734 29.73 39.31 -11.07
N PRO A 735 29.88 39.93 -12.25
CA PRO A 735 30.47 39.28 -13.42
C PRO A 735 31.99 39.33 -13.26
N PHE A 736 32.67 38.18 -13.14
CA PHE A 736 34.05 37.91 -13.61
C PHE A 736 34.58 36.64 -12.92
N ASN A 737 34.32 35.47 -13.50
CA ASN A 737 35.38 34.48 -13.74
C ASN A 737 34.90 33.36 -14.67
N ASN A 738 35.45 33.35 -15.88
CA ASN A 738 35.37 32.24 -16.81
C ASN A 738 36.22 31.08 -16.27
N SER A 739 35.59 30.15 -15.57
CA SER A 739 36.11 28.79 -15.40
C SER A 739 34.94 27.82 -15.29
N ARG A 740 34.95 26.80 -16.15
CA ARG A 740 34.01 25.67 -16.17
C ARG A 740 34.14 24.83 -14.89
N SER A 741 33.71 25.38 -13.75
CA SER A 741 33.58 24.66 -12.48
C SER A 741 32.15 24.16 -12.34
N THR A 742 31.95 22.88 -12.64
CA THR A 742 30.75 22.13 -12.29
C THR A 742 30.74 21.86 -10.78
N ASN A 743 30.11 22.74 -10.00
CA ASN A 743 29.47 22.53 -8.68
C ASN A 743 29.55 23.81 -7.82
N CYS A 744 28.64 24.75 -8.02
CA CYS A 744 28.48 25.88 -7.10
C CYS A 744 27.71 25.40 -5.85
N ASN A 745 28.36 25.36 -4.70
CA ASN A 745 27.70 25.14 -3.41
C ASN A 745 27.32 26.49 -2.80
N PHE A 746 26.11 26.59 -2.25
CA PHE A 746 25.60 27.81 -1.63
C PHE A 746 25.51 27.62 -0.12
N ILE A 747 26.08 28.55 0.63
CA ILE A 747 25.98 28.60 2.09
C ILE A 747 24.83 29.52 2.46
N LEU A 748 23.88 28.98 3.21
CA LEU A 748 22.69 29.71 3.62
C LEU A 748 22.96 30.54 4.88
N LYS A 749 22.48 31.78 4.89
CA LYS A 749 22.53 32.69 6.05
C LYS A 749 21.14 33.27 6.29
N GLY A 750 20.74 33.39 7.56
CA GLY A 750 19.46 33.99 7.95
C GLY A 750 18.51 32.99 8.60
N ASN A 751 17.24 33.37 8.74
CA ASN A 751 16.25 32.54 9.41
C ASN A 751 15.76 31.42 8.49
N VAL A 752 15.57 30.24 9.06
CA VAL A 752 15.08 29.05 8.37
C VAL A 752 14.00 28.37 9.19
N VAL A 753 13.00 27.82 8.50
CA VAL A 753 11.98 26.97 9.08
C VAL A 753 12.45 25.52 9.00
N VAL A 754 12.51 24.85 10.15
CA VAL A 754 12.88 23.44 10.26
C VAL A 754 11.72 22.66 10.89
N ALA A 755 11.32 21.57 10.24
CA ALA A 755 10.29 20.68 10.74
C ALA A 755 10.58 19.24 10.32
N LYS A 756 9.99 18.27 11.02
CA LYS A 756 10.08 16.85 10.68
C LYS A 756 8.67 16.28 10.50
N ASN A 757 8.42 15.63 9.36
CA ASN A 757 7.13 15.00 9.11
C ASN A 757 7.07 13.56 9.68
N PRO A 758 5.93 13.12 10.22
CA PRO A 758 4.71 13.91 10.47
C PRO A 758 4.90 14.90 11.62
N CYS A 759 4.35 16.11 11.46
CA CYS A 759 4.30 17.15 12.49
C CYS A 759 2.85 17.41 12.89
N LEU A 760 2.57 17.47 14.19
CA LEU A 760 1.19 17.46 14.71
C LEU A 760 0.94 18.58 15.72
N HIS A 761 1.99 19.18 16.27
CA HIS A 761 1.89 20.27 17.24
C HIS A 761 2.53 21.55 16.66
N PRO A 762 1.98 22.76 16.91
CA PRO A 762 2.58 24.01 16.40
C PRO A 762 4.04 24.21 16.82
N GLY A 763 4.43 23.72 17.98
CA GLY A 763 5.81 23.74 18.47
C GLY A 763 6.81 22.86 17.71
N ASP A 764 6.33 21.97 16.83
CA ASP A 764 7.17 21.08 16.00
C ASP A 764 7.85 21.82 14.85
N ILE A 765 7.32 22.98 14.48
CA ILE A 765 7.93 23.88 13.51
C ILE A 765 8.85 24.82 14.26
N ARG A 766 10.14 24.74 13.98
CA ARG A 766 11.19 25.56 14.62
C ARG A 766 11.67 26.61 13.65
N VAL A 767 11.82 27.85 14.12
CA VAL A 767 12.56 28.88 13.38
C VAL A 767 13.96 28.95 13.97
N LEU A 768 14.95 28.57 13.17
CA LEU A 768 16.37 28.53 13.54
C LEU A 768 17.15 29.51 12.68
N ARG A 769 18.39 29.83 13.08
CA ARG A 769 19.27 30.72 12.32
C ARG A 769 20.36 29.95 11.61
N ALA A 770 20.31 29.93 10.28
CA ALA A 770 21.41 29.47 9.45
C ALA A 770 22.60 30.44 9.56
N VAL A 771 23.78 29.90 9.91
CA VAL A 771 25.03 30.65 10.07
C VAL A 771 26.14 29.97 9.27
N ASP A 772 27.12 30.77 8.87
CA ASP A 772 28.29 30.30 8.13
C ASP A 772 29.41 29.94 9.08
N VAL A 773 29.85 28.68 8.96
CA VAL A 773 30.85 28.07 9.83
C VAL A 773 31.89 27.41 8.92
N PRO A 774 33.10 27.98 8.79
CA PRO A 774 34.17 27.42 7.95
C PRO A 774 34.51 25.97 8.26
N ALA A 775 34.47 25.58 9.53
CA ALA A 775 34.72 24.21 9.95
C ALA A 775 33.70 23.19 9.37
N LEU A 776 32.52 23.63 8.95
CA LEU A 776 31.42 22.79 8.45
C LEU A 776 31.23 22.85 6.93
N HIS A 777 32.07 23.57 6.17
CA HIS A 777 31.92 23.71 4.69
C HIS A 777 31.99 22.39 3.91
N HIS A 778 32.49 21.32 4.53
CA HIS A 778 32.50 19.96 3.99
C HIS A 778 31.12 19.26 4.05
N MET A 779 30.16 19.83 4.79
CA MET A 779 28.81 19.30 4.98
C MET A 779 27.85 19.89 3.95
N VAL A 780 27.38 19.07 3.01
CA VAL A 780 26.58 19.49 1.85
C VAL A 780 25.32 18.64 1.73
N ASP A 781 24.20 19.31 1.41
CA ASP A 781 22.86 18.73 1.26
C ASP A 781 22.37 18.00 2.52
N CYS A 782 22.77 18.50 3.68
CA CYS A 782 22.33 18.09 5.01
C CYS A 782 22.16 19.32 5.91
N VAL A 783 21.34 19.20 6.95
CA VAL A 783 21.19 20.23 7.99
C VAL A 783 21.98 19.82 9.22
N VAL A 784 22.92 20.67 9.65
CA VAL A 784 23.79 20.38 10.80
C VAL A 784 23.27 21.11 12.04
N PHE A 785 23.00 20.34 13.08
CA PHE A 785 22.45 20.81 14.35
C PHE A 785 23.54 20.97 15.42
N PRO A 786 23.37 21.92 16.37
CA PRO A 786 24.31 22.15 17.44
C PRO A 786 24.26 21.01 18.46
N GLN A 787 25.43 20.73 19.06
CA GLN A 787 25.54 19.84 20.22
C GLN A 787 25.46 20.60 21.57
N LYS A 788 25.03 21.86 21.54
CA LYS A 788 24.86 22.75 22.71
C LYS A 788 23.39 23.09 22.91
N GLY A 789 23.01 23.37 24.15
CA GLY A 789 21.69 23.89 24.50
C GLY A 789 20.96 23.07 25.54
N LYS A 790 19.66 23.39 25.72
CA LYS A 790 18.81 22.75 26.74
C LYS A 790 18.11 21.49 26.23
N ARG A 791 17.90 21.39 24.92
CA ARG A 791 17.22 20.29 24.23
C ARG A 791 17.75 20.19 22.79
N PRO A 792 17.93 19.01 22.20
CA PRO A 792 18.33 18.90 20.80
C PRO A 792 17.22 19.41 19.86
N HIS A 793 17.57 20.25 18.88
CA HIS A 793 16.60 20.70 17.86
C HIS A 793 15.92 19.56 17.07
N PRO A 794 16.62 18.45 16.73
CA PRO A 794 15.96 17.23 16.25
C PRO A 794 14.77 16.83 17.14
N ASN A 795 14.99 16.73 18.45
CA ASN A 795 13.96 16.30 19.39
C ASN A 795 12.83 17.33 19.56
N GLU A 796 13.11 18.62 19.32
CA GLU A 796 12.09 19.67 19.26
C GLU A 796 11.17 19.53 18.04
N CYS A 797 11.66 18.93 16.95
CA CYS A 797 10.91 18.66 15.74
C CYS A 797 10.23 17.29 15.84
N SER A 798 9.05 17.23 16.49
CA SER A 798 8.24 16.01 16.61
C SER A 798 8.96 14.81 17.25
N GLY A 799 9.85 15.07 18.22
CA GLY A 799 10.57 14.01 18.96
C GLY A 799 11.60 13.25 18.11
N SER A 800 12.07 13.84 17.02
CA SER A 800 13.00 13.24 16.06
C SER A 800 14.41 13.02 16.63
N ASP A 801 15.16 12.13 15.99
CA ASP A 801 16.57 11.81 16.26
C ASP A 801 17.42 11.94 14.97
N LEU A 802 18.69 11.53 15.01
CA LEU A 802 19.61 11.59 13.88
C LEU A 802 19.89 10.21 13.27
N ASP A 803 18.95 9.26 13.36
CA ASP A 803 19.12 7.88 12.87
C ASP A 803 18.80 7.68 11.37
N GLY A 804 18.49 8.80 10.70
CA GLY A 804 18.19 8.91 9.27
C GLY A 804 16.93 9.73 8.98
N ASP A 805 16.42 10.47 9.98
CA ASP A 805 15.32 11.41 9.77
C ASP A 805 15.70 12.51 8.78
N ILE A 806 14.71 12.89 7.97
CA ILE A 806 14.81 13.91 6.94
C ILE A 806 13.95 15.09 7.34
N TYR A 807 14.54 16.28 7.34
CA TYR A 807 13.95 17.52 7.80
C TYR A 807 13.50 18.37 6.63
N PHE A 808 12.30 18.93 6.72
CA PHE A 808 11.87 20.07 5.93
C PHE A 808 12.68 21.28 6.36
N VAL A 809 13.48 21.85 5.46
CA VAL A 809 14.27 23.07 5.68
C VAL A 809 13.86 24.08 4.62
N CYS A 810 13.22 25.17 5.02
CA CYS A 810 12.72 26.22 4.14
C CYS A 810 13.30 27.58 4.53
N TRP A 811 13.74 28.34 3.54
CA TRP A 811 14.31 29.69 3.70
C TRP A 811 13.57 30.76 2.91
N ASP A 812 12.39 30.42 2.39
CA ASP A 812 11.45 31.38 1.83
C ASP A 812 10.98 32.34 2.94
N GLN A 813 11.23 33.63 2.77
CA GLN A 813 10.96 34.64 3.81
C GLN A 813 9.47 34.76 4.14
N ASP A 814 8.60 34.57 3.16
CA ASP A 814 7.14 34.66 3.36
C ASP A 814 6.59 33.46 4.13
N MET A 815 7.37 32.37 4.19
CA MET A 815 7.02 31.13 4.88
C MET A 815 7.53 31.07 6.32
N ILE A 816 8.30 32.06 6.77
CA ILE A 816 8.80 32.12 8.14
C ILE A 816 7.65 32.54 9.06
N PRO A 817 7.20 31.68 9.99
CA PRO A 817 6.09 32.03 10.85
C PRO A 817 6.47 33.17 11.81
N PRO A 818 5.60 34.18 12.00
CA PRO A 818 5.87 35.30 12.90
C PRO A 818 5.78 34.90 14.38
N ARG A 819 5.12 33.77 14.70
CA ARG A 819 4.96 33.26 16.06
C ARG A 819 5.70 31.93 16.22
N GLN A 820 6.25 31.70 17.40
CA GLN A 820 6.81 30.41 17.80
C GLN A 820 6.09 29.91 19.05
N VAL A 821 5.82 28.60 19.07
CA VAL A 821 5.28 27.89 20.22
C VAL A 821 6.38 27.01 20.82
N GLN A 822 6.32 26.76 22.13
CA GLN A 822 7.24 25.83 22.77
C GLN A 822 7.10 24.42 22.19
N ALA A 823 8.22 23.75 21.95
CA ALA A 823 8.22 22.38 21.43
C ALA A 823 7.49 21.43 22.39
N MET A 824 6.64 20.56 21.82
CA MET A 824 5.89 19.57 22.60
C MET A 824 6.84 18.55 23.24
N GLU A 825 6.46 17.99 24.38
CA GLU A 825 7.17 16.87 24.97
C GLU A 825 6.66 15.55 24.36
N TYR A 826 7.61 14.70 23.96
CA TYR A 826 7.34 13.38 23.37
C TYR A 826 7.86 12.27 24.28
N PRO A 827 7.32 12.10 25.51
CA PRO A 827 7.75 11.02 26.37
C PRO A 827 7.40 9.67 25.72
N PRO A 828 8.33 8.69 25.70
CA PRO A 828 8.04 7.38 25.16
C PRO A 828 6.98 6.67 26.02
N ALA A 829 6.06 5.97 25.37
CA ALA A 829 5.11 5.12 26.08
C ALA A 829 5.87 4.02 26.86
N PRO A 830 5.39 3.60 28.04
CA PRO A 830 5.97 2.51 28.79
C PRO A 830 6.06 1.25 27.93
N SER A 831 7.24 0.63 27.87
CA SER A 831 7.42 -0.61 27.12
C SER A 831 6.82 -1.79 27.89
N ILE A 832 5.87 -2.49 27.28
CA ILE A 832 5.40 -3.78 27.77
C ILE A 832 6.52 -4.80 27.55
N GLN A 833 7.07 -5.34 28.64
CA GLN A 833 8.07 -6.40 28.60
C GLN A 833 7.38 -7.74 28.87
N LEU A 834 7.76 -8.76 28.11
CA LEU A 834 7.39 -10.13 28.46
C LEU A 834 8.27 -10.64 29.61
N ASP A 835 7.73 -11.56 30.39
CA ASP A 835 8.44 -12.34 31.40
C ASP A 835 9.23 -13.53 30.81
N HIS A 836 9.09 -13.77 29.51
CA HIS A 836 9.75 -14.81 28.74
C HIS A 836 10.34 -14.27 27.42
N ASP A 837 11.12 -15.11 26.75
CA ASP A 837 11.73 -14.80 25.46
C ASP A 837 10.67 -14.65 24.36
N VAL A 838 10.86 -13.68 23.47
CA VAL A 838 9.95 -13.49 22.33
C VAL A 838 10.12 -14.65 21.34
N THR A 839 9.04 -15.41 21.12
CA THR A 839 8.97 -16.49 20.14
C THR A 839 8.15 -16.07 18.90
N ILE A 840 8.43 -16.70 17.76
CA ILE A 840 7.65 -16.50 16.53
C ILE A 840 6.25 -17.12 16.64
N GLU A 841 6.13 -18.22 17.39
CA GLU A 841 4.84 -18.84 17.69
C GLU A 841 4.21 -18.17 18.90
N VAL A 842 2.92 -17.83 18.80
CA VAL A 842 2.12 -17.45 19.97
C VAL A 842 1.81 -18.74 20.72
N PRO A 843 2.28 -18.93 21.97
CA PRO A 843 1.85 -20.06 22.77
C PRO A 843 0.32 -20.06 22.80
N LEU A 844 -0.28 -21.22 22.55
CA LEU A 844 -1.71 -21.40 22.80
C LEU A 844 -1.94 -21.03 24.27
N VAL A 845 -2.49 -19.85 24.52
CA VAL A 845 -3.21 -19.62 25.77
C VAL A 845 -4.40 -20.55 25.67
N SER A 846 -4.24 -21.74 26.23
CA SER A 846 -5.34 -22.62 26.57
C SER A 846 -6.27 -21.81 27.46
N ASN A 847 -7.37 -21.34 26.87
CA ASN A 847 -8.52 -20.91 27.65
C ASN A 847 -8.99 -22.14 28.42
N ASN A 848 -8.61 -22.23 29.70
CA ASN A 848 -9.33 -23.07 30.65
C ASN A 848 -10.74 -22.52 30.85
#